data_AF-A0A3S0ZQA0-F1
#
_entry.id   AF-A0A3S0ZQA0-F1
#
_cell.length_a   1.000
_cell.length_b   1.000
_cell.length_c   1.000
_cell.angle_alpha   90.00
_cell.angle_beta   90.00
_cell.angle_gamma   90.00
#
_symmetry.space_group_name_H-M   'P 1'
#
loop_
_entity.id
_entity.type
_entity.pdbx_description
1 polymer ?
#
loop_
_entity_poly.entity_id
_entity_poly.type
_entity_poly.pdbx_seq_one_letter_code
_entity_poly.pdbx_strand_id
1 'polypeptide(L)'
;MTHRGRGSRPAWPFRTLALTTLAIALTACGGGGGGGASFPLIPPSSGGSPSGNTPPPATQPPATQPDNATPEVTPPTCAAVPAGAPLTAISSVQGTGHISPMANQAVTVRGVVVGDFQNSGSASVKLNGFFVQQLVPDADPLTSEGVFVYAPSGSTRVAVGDFVQVTGEVTEFGQTAGVGAKPDSITEIVGTGATALAISVCGSGVVVKPTQITLPVADESTLERYEGMLVEIAQPLAVTELFELGRYGQMVLSLNGRQFNPTNGNATATHAQNLLSRIMLDDGSSVSNPNPIPYLSAAGTEGTRRMGDTTQKITGILSHNFGAYRIQPTVAPVFAQANPRQPTAPVVGGSLKVASLNVLNYFTTFQDGTNSAGQPGQVCLLGTGVATDCRGANNLNEFKRQQAKIVAAIAGLDADVIGLMEIQNTDVATNDLLAALNAKVGANTYAAVNSGVFGTDAIKVDILYKPAKVQRVGNVVLPTGADLADYTAASGRPPLAQRFSVVGNNGGFWLVVNHLKSKGSCPTTGDVDQGQGCWNLARVKQAQALNSFVGKLKAMGTTGEPDVLMMGDFNSYLLEDPTKQLEAAGNESLLKRMPAADRYTYVFGGETGALDHAYVSASLATQVNGVNVWHINSDEPTALDYNTDFTTDDRYAPTPFRASDHDPVLVGLNLAADTAVVEPIVSASIPGAAKTGESYSVNITEATPGGATTVTSLVVDWGDGTTTNVPGTGAVTHTYATAGTFGVTITLTNSSSQTAMQSGNVTVTNTVVVNPPGPPDLFFSEYVEGSSNNKAIEIYNPTAAAIDLSLYAVKLYSNGASSPPTSTQALSGSLAPGAVLVLANASATAAFKPAGTQDSGVANFNGDDALTLEKSGVVIDRIGQVGVDPGTEWKSSNGASTLNQTLRRKASITSGDPNPGIAFDPAVQWDSFPIDTSAGLGSHSVN
;
A
#
# COMPACT_ATOMS: atom_id res chain seq x y z
N MET A 1 20.03 17.54 -4.74
CA MET A 1 21.32 18.27 -4.52
C MET A 1 22.47 17.28 -4.65
N THR A 2 23.68 17.78 -4.93
CA THR A 2 24.85 16.99 -5.37
C THR A 2 25.59 16.24 -4.25
N HIS A 3 26.04 15.02 -4.58
CA HIS A 3 27.07 14.19 -3.94
C HIS A 3 27.51 14.47 -2.48
N ARG A 4 27.02 13.63 -1.55
CA ARG A 4 27.86 12.60 -0.89
C ARG A 4 27.03 11.31 -0.78
N GLY A 5 27.55 10.20 -1.31
CA GLY A 5 26.80 8.94 -1.39
C GLY A 5 27.06 8.02 -0.20
N ARG A 6 26.01 7.70 0.55
CA ARG A 6 25.75 6.44 1.27
C ARG A 6 24.22 6.34 1.39
N GLY A 7 23.65 5.18 1.07
CA GLY A 7 22.19 5.01 1.07
C GLY A 7 21.62 5.17 2.48
N SER A 8 20.70 6.10 2.68
CA SER A 8 19.99 6.27 3.94
C SER A 8 19.11 5.05 4.21
N ARG A 9 19.49 4.21 5.18
CA ARG A 9 18.53 3.32 5.85
C ARG A 9 17.51 4.23 6.55
N PRO A 10 16.19 4.11 6.30
CA PRO A 10 15.21 4.98 6.93
C PRO A 10 15.21 4.77 8.45
N ALA A 11 15.04 5.83 9.22
CA ALA A 11 14.60 5.68 10.61
C ALA A 11 13.22 5.02 10.63
N TRP A 12 13.03 4.03 11.50
CA TRP A 12 11.73 3.42 11.69
C TRP A 12 10.73 4.44 12.24
N PRO A 13 9.52 4.57 11.68
CA PRO A 13 8.46 5.36 12.27
C PRO A 13 7.79 4.56 13.39
N PHE A 14 8.54 4.28 14.46
CA PHE A 14 7.91 4.31 15.78
C PHE A 14 7.48 5.75 16.02
N ARG A 15 6.27 6.09 15.57
CA ARG A 15 5.53 7.18 16.21
C ARG A 15 5.39 6.74 17.65
N THR A 16 6.17 7.35 18.52
CA THR A 16 5.97 7.33 19.95
C THR A 16 4.48 7.55 20.20
N LEU A 17 3.80 6.53 20.72
CA LEU A 17 2.59 6.81 21.50
C LEU A 17 3.07 7.77 22.58
N ALA A 18 2.62 9.02 22.52
CA ALA A 18 2.94 9.97 23.55
C ALA A 18 2.39 9.41 24.86
N LEU A 19 3.28 8.96 25.75
CA LEU A 19 2.95 8.84 27.16
C LEU A 19 2.68 10.26 27.66
N THR A 20 1.43 10.69 27.51
CA THR A 20 0.93 11.88 28.20
C THR A 20 0.94 11.56 29.69
N THR A 21 2.02 11.96 30.34
CA THR A 21 2.19 11.90 31.79
C THR A 21 0.99 12.56 32.46
N LEU A 22 0.09 11.76 33.03
CA LEU A 22 -1.04 12.24 33.81
C LEU A 22 -0.51 12.76 35.16
N ALA A 23 -0.06 14.01 35.16
CA ALA A 23 0.27 14.74 36.38
C ALA A 23 -1.03 15.04 37.15
N ILE A 24 -1.45 14.11 38.01
CA ILE A 24 -2.55 14.34 38.95
C ILE A 24 -2.08 15.35 40.00
N ALA A 25 -2.42 16.62 39.79
CA ALA A 25 -2.24 17.65 40.79
C ALA A 25 -3.21 17.43 41.97
N LEU A 26 -2.67 16.96 43.10
CA LEU A 26 -3.40 16.94 44.36
C LEU A 26 -3.50 18.38 44.90
N THR A 27 -4.68 19.00 44.79
CA THR A 27 -5.03 20.18 45.58
C THR A 27 -6.41 19.98 46.20
N ALA A 28 -6.44 19.78 47.52
CA ALA A 28 -7.68 19.58 48.27
C ALA A 28 -8.39 20.90 48.55
N CYS A 29 -9.73 20.92 48.46
CA CYS A 29 -10.59 21.70 49.36
C CYS A 29 -12.09 21.36 49.25
N GLY A 30 -12.68 20.89 50.35
CA GLY A 30 -13.99 21.39 50.84
C GLY A 30 -15.31 20.79 50.32
N GLY A 31 -15.79 19.71 50.99
CA GLY A 31 -17.22 19.43 51.27
C GLY A 31 -18.16 19.07 50.10
N GLY A 32 -19.22 18.27 50.28
CA GLY A 32 -19.64 17.47 51.44
C GLY A 32 -21.09 16.97 51.28
N GLY A 33 -21.42 15.81 51.85
CA GLY A 33 -22.81 15.39 52.13
C GLY A 33 -23.36 14.17 51.38
N GLY A 34 -23.74 13.13 52.15
CA GLY A 34 -25.11 12.59 52.01
C GLY A 34 -25.34 11.13 51.58
N GLY A 35 -25.04 10.16 52.46
CA GLY A 35 -25.77 8.87 52.57
C GLY A 35 -25.52 7.78 51.49
N GLY A 36 -25.62 6.47 51.77
CA GLY A 36 -25.81 5.81 53.07
C GLY A 36 -26.74 4.59 53.04
N ALA A 37 -26.16 3.38 52.88
CA ALA A 37 -26.68 2.07 53.32
C ALA A 37 -25.76 0.96 52.76
N SER A 38 -25.46 -0.18 53.38
CA SER A 38 -25.37 -0.68 54.77
C SER A 38 -25.15 -2.21 54.64
N PHE A 39 -24.14 -2.78 55.32
CA PHE A 39 -23.83 -4.22 55.33
C PHE A 39 -24.84 -5.06 56.16
N PRO A 40 -24.75 -6.42 56.13
CA PRO A 40 -24.26 -7.10 57.35
C PRO A 40 -23.47 -8.42 57.16
N LEU A 41 -22.16 -8.37 57.48
CA LEU A 41 -21.41 -9.05 58.59
C LEU A 41 -22.15 -10.05 59.56
N ILE A 42 -21.61 -11.18 60.08
CA ILE A 42 -20.43 -12.03 59.70
C ILE A 42 -20.58 -13.60 59.92
N PRO A 43 -20.40 -14.26 61.12
CA PRO A 43 -19.72 -15.59 61.18
C PRO A 43 -20.35 -16.61 62.19
N PRO A 44 -19.66 -17.57 62.89
CA PRO A 44 -18.31 -18.18 62.74
C PRO A 44 -18.20 -19.72 62.91
N SER A 45 -17.04 -20.30 62.58
CA SER A 45 -16.21 -21.17 63.47
C SER A 45 -14.94 -21.68 62.75
N SER A 46 -13.89 -22.17 63.42
CA SER A 46 -12.94 -21.41 64.27
C SER A 46 -11.70 -22.26 64.61
N GLY A 47 -10.49 -21.66 64.56
CA GLY A 47 -9.24 -22.22 65.12
C GLY A 47 -8.11 -22.33 64.09
N GLY A 48 -6.91 -21.76 64.32
CA GLY A 48 -6.46 -20.90 65.42
C GLY A 48 -5.15 -20.17 65.05
N SER A 49 -4.87 -19.04 65.70
CA SER A 49 -3.67 -18.20 65.47
C SER A 49 -2.69 -18.34 66.66
N PRO A 50 -1.42 -17.89 66.53
CA PRO A 50 -1.15 -16.52 66.99
C PRO A 50 -0.14 -15.71 66.14
N SER A 51 -0.56 -14.48 65.78
CA SER A 51 0.16 -13.19 65.81
C SER A 51 1.70 -13.10 65.59
N GLY A 52 2.12 -12.13 64.76
CA GLY A 52 3.37 -11.38 65.04
C GLY A 52 4.06 -10.69 63.86
N ASN A 53 4.01 -9.35 63.86
CA ASN A 53 4.97 -8.41 63.26
C ASN A 53 5.27 -8.45 61.74
N THR A 54 4.93 -7.33 61.08
CA THR A 54 5.61 -6.85 59.86
C THR A 54 7.09 -6.56 60.13
N PRO A 55 8.04 -7.09 59.35
CA PRO A 55 9.45 -6.68 59.40
C PRO A 55 9.67 -5.31 58.72
N PRO A 56 10.67 -4.52 59.15
CA PRO A 56 11.18 -3.38 58.38
C PRO A 56 11.97 -3.88 57.13
N PRO A 57 12.36 -2.99 56.20
CA PRO A 57 13.13 -3.39 55.01
C PRO A 57 14.44 -4.07 55.40
N ALA A 58 14.70 -5.25 54.84
CA ALA A 58 15.96 -5.94 55.05
C ALA A 58 17.08 -5.20 54.29
N THR A 59 18.04 -4.64 55.03
CA THR A 59 19.35 -4.31 54.47
C THR A 59 20.01 -5.60 53.99
N GLN A 60 20.46 -5.60 52.73
CA GLN A 60 21.15 -6.75 52.14
C GLN A 60 22.45 -7.01 52.94
N PRO A 61 22.80 -8.26 53.29
CA PRO A 61 24.08 -8.55 53.93
C PRO A 61 25.23 -8.21 52.98
N PRO A 62 26.39 -7.76 53.47
CA PRO A 62 27.58 -7.68 52.63
C PRO A 62 27.93 -9.08 52.15
N ALA A 63 28.18 -9.23 50.85
CA ALA A 63 28.61 -10.50 50.28
C ALA A 63 30.02 -10.83 50.80
N THR A 64 30.11 -11.75 51.76
CA THR A 64 31.38 -12.43 52.06
C THR A 64 31.66 -13.42 50.94
N GLN A 65 32.32 -12.93 49.90
CA GLN A 65 32.87 -13.79 48.86
C GLN A 65 34.00 -14.63 49.45
N PRO A 66 34.04 -15.96 49.23
CA PRO A 66 35.26 -16.72 49.50
C PRO A 66 36.32 -16.30 48.49
N ASP A 67 37.48 -15.85 48.98
CA ASP A 67 38.62 -15.45 48.15
C ASP A 67 39.07 -16.61 47.26
N ASN A 68 38.66 -16.56 46.01
CA ASN A 68 39.30 -17.28 44.92
C ASN A 68 39.77 -16.22 43.92
N ALA A 69 40.87 -15.57 44.26
CA ALA A 69 41.44 -14.45 43.50
C ALA A 69 41.68 -14.89 42.05
N THR A 70 40.84 -14.39 41.13
CA THR A 70 41.15 -14.44 39.71
C THR A 70 42.49 -13.73 39.49
N PRO A 71 43.43 -14.34 38.74
CA PRO A 71 44.73 -13.72 38.51
C PRO A 71 44.55 -12.35 37.89
N GLU A 72 45.21 -11.34 38.48
CA GLU A 72 45.18 -9.96 38.02
C GLU A 72 45.69 -9.87 36.58
N VAL A 73 44.80 -9.57 35.64
CA VAL A 73 45.11 -9.62 34.21
C VAL A 73 45.94 -8.40 33.84
N THR A 74 47.27 -8.56 33.86
CA THR A 74 48.21 -7.48 33.55
C THR A 74 48.08 -7.07 32.07
N PRO A 75 47.76 -5.80 31.73
CA PRO A 75 47.62 -5.38 30.34
C PRO A 75 48.96 -5.44 29.57
N PRO A 76 48.96 -5.79 28.27
CA PRO A 76 50.14 -5.69 27.42
C PRO A 76 50.72 -4.27 27.35
N THR A 77 52.05 -4.17 27.24
CA THR A 77 52.75 -2.89 27.16
C THR A 77 52.61 -2.26 25.78
N CYS A 78 51.93 -1.10 25.71
CA CYS A 78 51.82 -0.29 24.49
C CYS A 78 52.95 0.76 24.37
N ALA A 79 53.08 1.32 23.16
CA ALA A 79 53.94 2.48 22.89
C ALA A 79 53.50 3.73 23.68
N ALA A 80 54.34 4.77 23.64
CA ALA A 80 54.04 6.07 24.25
C ALA A 80 52.75 6.69 23.66
N VAL A 81 52.08 7.51 24.46
CA VAL A 81 50.83 8.19 24.09
C VAL A 81 51.16 9.50 23.37
N PRO A 82 50.48 9.84 22.25
CA PRO A 82 50.69 11.12 21.56
C PRO A 82 50.37 12.34 22.45
N ALA A 83 51.23 13.37 22.40
CA ALA A 83 51.13 14.53 23.29
C ALA A 83 49.86 15.39 23.13
N GLY A 84 49.10 15.22 22.03
CA GLY A 84 47.85 15.95 21.76
C GLY A 84 46.57 15.14 21.97
N ALA A 85 46.65 13.89 22.42
CA ALA A 85 45.49 13.02 22.60
C ALA A 85 45.69 12.17 23.86
N PRO A 86 45.19 12.61 25.05
CA PRO A 86 45.46 11.97 26.33
C PRO A 86 44.99 10.52 26.37
N LEU A 87 45.63 9.70 27.21
CA LEU A 87 45.16 8.35 27.49
C LEU A 87 43.91 8.42 28.36
N THR A 88 42.79 7.97 27.81
CA THR A 88 41.48 8.01 28.44
C THR A 88 40.92 6.59 28.58
N ALA A 89 40.22 6.32 29.69
CA ALA A 89 39.46 5.10 29.87
C ALA A 89 38.27 5.06 28.90
N ILE A 90 37.91 3.89 28.38
CA ILE A 90 36.80 3.76 27.42
C ILE A 90 35.46 4.12 28.11
N SER A 91 35.29 3.74 29.38
CA SER A 91 34.16 4.17 30.21
C SER A 91 34.01 5.69 30.33
N SER A 92 35.10 6.45 30.28
CA SER A 92 35.07 7.92 30.27
C SER A 92 34.82 8.51 28.87
N VAL A 93 35.11 7.75 27.80
CA VAL A 93 34.72 8.13 26.43
C VAL A 93 33.23 7.94 26.23
N GLN A 94 32.64 6.85 26.73
CA GLN A 94 31.19 6.62 26.66
C GLN A 94 30.41 7.48 27.67
N GLY A 95 30.78 7.42 28.96
CA GLY A 95 30.01 8.04 30.03
C GLY A 95 28.74 7.24 30.37
N THR A 96 27.76 7.91 31.00
CA THR A 96 26.53 7.31 31.56
C THR A 96 25.26 7.69 30.80
N GLY A 97 25.36 8.23 29.59
CA GLY A 97 24.21 8.68 28.80
C GLY A 97 24.47 8.65 27.30
N HIS A 98 23.39 8.80 26.52
CA HIS A 98 23.32 8.59 25.05
C HIS A 98 24.15 9.51 24.16
N ILE A 99 25.09 10.28 24.70
CA ILE A 99 26.04 11.12 23.97
C ILE A 99 27.33 11.12 24.77
N SER A 100 28.45 10.83 24.11
CA SER A 100 29.78 10.92 24.70
C SER A 100 30.05 12.29 25.34
N PRO A 101 30.48 12.35 26.61
CA PRO A 101 30.97 13.60 27.22
C PRO A 101 32.27 14.10 26.58
N MET A 102 32.87 13.33 25.68
CA MET A 102 34.11 13.62 24.97
C MET A 102 33.91 13.91 23.48
N ALA A 103 32.67 14.04 22.99
CA ALA A 103 32.39 14.35 21.60
C ALA A 103 33.17 15.58 21.08
N ASN A 104 33.78 15.45 19.90
CA ASN A 104 34.70 16.40 19.25
C ASN A 104 36.05 16.60 19.99
N GLN A 105 36.46 15.67 20.85
CA GLN A 105 37.77 15.70 21.53
C GLN A 105 38.69 14.58 21.01
N ALA A 106 39.99 14.88 20.93
CA ALA A 106 41.02 13.90 20.62
C ALA A 106 41.33 13.04 21.85
N VAL A 107 41.30 11.72 21.70
CA VAL A 107 41.60 10.75 22.77
C VAL A 107 42.54 9.66 22.28
N THR A 108 43.25 9.05 23.22
CA THR A 108 43.90 7.76 23.04
C THR A 108 43.25 6.76 23.98
N VAL A 109 42.72 5.65 23.47
CA VAL A 109 42.17 4.55 24.29
C VAL A 109 43.06 3.31 24.18
N ARG A 110 42.93 2.40 25.16
CA ARG A 110 43.53 1.07 25.14
C ARG A 110 42.51 0.02 25.53
N GLY A 111 42.49 -1.11 24.85
CA GLY A 111 41.58 -2.21 25.14
C GLY A 111 41.76 -3.39 24.19
N VAL A 112 40.93 -4.42 24.36
CA VAL A 112 40.92 -5.63 23.52
C VAL A 112 39.91 -5.46 22.39
N VAL A 113 40.31 -5.82 21.18
CA VAL A 113 39.39 -5.92 20.04
C VAL A 113 38.44 -7.09 20.28
N VAL A 114 37.15 -6.78 20.44
CA VAL A 114 36.10 -7.77 20.72
C VAL A 114 35.25 -8.13 19.50
N GLY A 115 35.30 -7.32 18.44
CA GLY A 115 34.63 -7.62 17.16
C GLY A 115 35.30 -6.92 15.97
N ASP A 116 35.78 -7.70 15.00
CA ASP A 116 36.36 -7.20 13.75
C ASP A 116 35.31 -7.12 12.62
N PHE A 117 34.87 -5.88 12.35
CA PHE A 117 33.96 -5.53 11.27
C PHE A 117 34.65 -4.66 10.20
N GLN A 118 35.98 -4.79 10.05
CA GLN A 118 36.73 -4.12 8.99
C GLN A 118 36.46 -4.81 7.65
N ASN A 119 36.38 -4.04 6.57
CA ASN A 119 36.19 -4.62 5.23
C ASN A 119 37.45 -5.39 4.82
N SER A 120 37.27 -6.61 4.33
CA SER A 120 38.35 -7.43 3.77
C SER A 120 38.33 -7.33 2.24
N GLY A 121 38.89 -6.24 1.72
CA GLY A 121 38.79 -5.90 0.30
C GLY A 121 37.38 -5.48 -0.11
N SER A 122 37.10 -5.54 -1.42
CA SER A 122 35.84 -5.04 -2.00
C SER A 122 34.67 -6.04 -1.98
N ALA A 123 34.93 -7.32 -1.68
CA ALA A 123 33.92 -8.39 -1.77
C ALA A 123 33.10 -8.60 -0.50
N SER A 124 33.59 -8.13 0.66
CA SER A 124 32.93 -8.28 1.95
C SER A 124 32.85 -6.93 2.67
N VAL A 125 31.76 -6.21 2.42
CA VAL A 125 31.43 -4.96 3.11
C VAL A 125 30.82 -5.30 4.47
N LYS A 126 31.42 -4.75 5.52
CA LYS A 126 30.99 -4.85 6.91
C LYS A 126 30.68 -3.44 7.45
N LEU A 127 30.84 -3.19 8.75
CA LEU A 127 30.63 -1.89 9.38
C LEU A 127 31.78 -0.87 9.13
N ASN A 128 32.87 -1.26 8.45
CA ASN A 128 34.07 -0.42 8.22
C ASN A 128 34.82 -0.05 9.52
N GLY A 129 34.87 -0.94 10.50
CA GLY A 129 35.51 -0.64 11.78
C GLY A 129 35.61 -1.84 12.71
N PHE A 130 36.01 -1.63 13.95
CA PHE A 130 36.08 -2.69 14.95
C PHE A 130 35.70 -2.16 16.33
N PHE A 131 35.26 -3.05 17.21
CA PHE A 131 34.91 -2.71 18.58
C PHE A 131 36.06 -3.03 19.53
N VAL A 132 36.38 -2.08 20.40
CA VAL A 132 37.39 -2.21 21.44
C VAL A 132 36.71 -2.16 22.80
N GLN A 133 37.01 -3.11 23.68
CA GLN A 133 36.51 -3.14 25.05
C GLN A 133 37.66 -3.03 26.04
N GLN A 134 37.48 -2.26 27.11
CA GLN A 134 38.48 -2.08 28.16
C GLN A 134 38.75 -3.41 28.87
N LEU A 135 40.03 -3.72 29.12
CA LEU A 135 40.44 -5.01 29.69
C LEU A 135 40.19 -5.11 31.20
N VAL A 136 40.37 -3.99 31.90
CA VAL A 136 40.06 -3.83 33.32
C VAL A 136 38.94 -2.82 33.41
N PRO A 137 37.69 -3.24 33.68
CA PRO A 137 36.57 -2.31 33.78
C PRO A 137 36.76 -1.37 34.97
N ASP A 138 36.05 -0.24 34.95
CA ASP A 138 35.97 0.63 36.10
C ASP A 138 34.95 0.12 37.15
N ALA A 139 34.61 0.97 38.12
CA ALA A 139 33.73 0.62 39.24
C ALA A 139 32.27 1.07 39.05
N ASP A 140 31.93 1.79 37.98
CA ASP A 140 30.60 2.34 37.71
C ASP A 140 29.84 1.46 36.68
N PRO A 141 28.88 0.62 37.13
CA PRO A 141 28.10 -0.24 36.25
C PRO A 141 27.07 0.53 35.40
N LEU A 142 27.08 1.87 35.40
CA LEU A 142 26.31 2.72 34.49
C LEU A 142 27.10 3.12 33.23
N THR A 143 28.42 2.91 33.20
CA THR A 143 29.26 3.25 32.03
C THR A 143 29.50 2.02 31.15
N SER A 144 29.72 2.25 29.85
CA SER A 144 30.11 1.18 28.93
C SER A 144 31.63 1.10 28.75
N GLU A 145 32.15 -0.11 28.83
CA GLU A 145 33.56 -0.41 28.58
C GLU A 145 33.91 -0.56 27.10
N GLY A 146 32.92 -0.47 26.20
CA GLY A 146 33.06 -0.68 24.77
C GLY A 146 32.95 0.59 23.94
N VAL A 147 33.71 0.70 22.86
CA VAL A 147 33.59 1.79 21.88
C VAL A 147 33.87 1.28 20.46
N PHE A 148 33.20 1.86 19.46
CA PHE A 148 33.47 1.59 18.06
C PHE A 148 34.66 2.40 17.56
N VAL A 149 35.47 1.81 16.67
CA VAL A 149 36.57 2.50 15.98
C VAL A 149 36.29 2.42 14.48
N TYR A 150 35.97 3.55 13.86
CA TYR A 150 35.78 3.63 12.42
C TYR A 150 37.14 3.54 11.71
N ALA A 151 37.40 2.39 11.11
CA ALA A 151 38.67 2.01 10.50
C ALA A 151 38.44 1.60 9.02
N PRO A 152 38.29 2.59 8.12
CA PRO A 152 37.97 2.36 6.71
C PRO A 152 39.10 1.65 5.95
N SER A 153 38.84 1.32 4.68
CA SER A 153 39.81 0.64 3.81
C SER A 153 41.14 1.38 3.76
N GLY A 154 42.22 0.71 4.19
CA GLY A 154 43.57 1.26 4.30
C GLY A 154 44.05 1.53 5.72
N SER A 155 43.16 1.53 6.72
CA SER A 155 43.55 1.54 8.15
C SER A 155 44.26 0.24 8.56
N THR A 156 45.01 0.28 9.67
CA THR A 156 45.62 -0.91 10.28
C THR A 156 44.58 -2.01 10.48
N ARG A 157 44.91 -3.25 10.08
CA ARG A 157 44.05 -4.41 10.33
C ARG A 157 44.31 -4.95 11.74
N VAL A 158 43.23 -5.28 12.44
CA VAL A 158 43.26 -5.97 13.74
C VAL A 158 42.55 -7.34 13.65
N ALA A 159 42.73 -8.16 14.68
CA ALA A 159 41.99 -9.40 14.92
C ALA A 159 41.32 -9.38 16.30
N VAL A 160 40.26 -10.17 16.48
CA VAL A 160 39.63 -10.35 17.79
C VAL A 160 40.64 -10.96 18.77
N GLY A 161 40.77 -10.34 19.95
CA GLY A 161 41.78 -10.67 20.96
C GLY A 161 43.10 -9.91 20.85
N ASP A 162 43.26 -9.00 19.89
CA ASP A 162 44.36 -8.03 19.89
C ASP A 162 44.12 -6.97 20.97
N PHE A 163 45.13 -6.71 21.80
CA PHE A 163 45.15 -5.54 22.69
C PHE A 163 45.77 -4.36 21.95
N VAL A 164 44.98 -3.31 21.75
CA VAL A 164 45.30 -2.19 20.87
C VAL A 164 45.42 -0.87 21.64
N GLN A 165 46.24 0.04 21.11
CA GLN A 165 46.17 1.47 21.39
C GLN A 165 45.59 2.16 20.16
N VAL A 166 44.53 2.95 20.35
CA VAL A 166 43.86 3.69 19.29
C VAL A 166 43.83 5.16 19.65
N THR A 167 44.34 6.02 18.77
CA THR A 167 44.25 7.49 18.87
C THR A 167 43.35 8.01 17.76
N GLY A 168 42.41 8.90 18.09
CA GLY A 168 41.48 9.51 17.15
C GLY A 168 40.61 10.59 17.83
N GLU A 169 39.62 11.09 17.11
CA GLU A 169 38.61 12.02 17.63
C GLU A 169 37.32 11.26 17.96
N VAL A 170 36.67 11.58 19.08
CA VAL A 170 35.38 10.97 19.45
C VAL A 170 34.24 11.69 18.74
N THR A 171 33.36 10.96 18.08
CA THR A 171 32.19 11.50 17.37
C THR A 171 30.95 10.63 17.56
N GLU A 172 29.78 11.27 17.46
CA GLU A 172 28.48 10.58 17.42
C GLU A 172 28.09 10.28 15.98
N PHE A 173 27.93 9.01 15.63
CA PHE A 173 27.57 8.60 14.27
C PHE A 173 26.15 8.03 14.21
N GLY A 174 25.25 8.71 13.49
CA GLY A 174 23.88 8.25 13.32
C GLY A 174 22.93 9.32 12.77
N GLN A 175 21.64 9.22 13.09
CA GLN A 175 20.62 10.16 12.64
C GLN A 175 20.37 11.27 13.67
N THR A 176 20.17 12.50 13.16
CA THR A 176 19.79 13.63 14.01
C THR A 176 18.35 13.46 14.49
N ALA A 177 18.19 12.96 15.72
CA ALA A 177 16.92 12.96 16.41
C ALA A 177 16.43 14.42 16.58
N GLY A 178 15.12 14.63 16.39
CA GLY A 178 14.52 15.97 16.56
C GLY A 178 14.62 16.48 18.00
N VAL A 179 14.37 17.78 18.22
CA VAL A 179 14.47 18.40 19.55
C VAL A 179 13.60 17.65 20.57
N GLY A 180 14.25 17.02 21.55
CA GLY A 180 13.61 16.25 22.63
C GLY A 180 13.48 14.74 22.40
N ALA A 181 13.96 14.20 21.28
CA ALA A 181 14.04 12.75 21.05
C ALA A 181 15.36 12.14 21.56
N LYS A 182 15.34 10.85 21.90
CA LYS A 182 16.54 10.05 22.25
C LYS A 182 17.55 10.14 21.08
N PRO A 183 18.84 10.40 21.32
CA PRO A 183 19.87 10.29 20.29
C PRO A 183 19.81 8.94 19.57
N ASP A 184 19.93 8.97 18.24
CA ASP A 184 20.04 7.78 17.40
C ASP A 184 21.45 7.72 16.80
N SER A 185 22.45 7.60 17.66
CA SER A 185 23.87 7.49 17.32
C SER A 185 24.55 6.33 18.04
N ILE A 186 25.76 6.03 17.57
CA ILE A 186 26.79 5.25 18.26
C ILE A 186 27.98 6.16 18.55
N THR A 187 28.61 6.00 19.72
CA THR A 187 29.90 6.65 20.00
C THR A 187 31.02 5.94 19.23
N GLU A 188 31.70 6.68 18.35
CA GLU A 188 32.84 6.15 17.57
C GLU A 188 34.11 7.01 17.67
N ILE A 189 35.27 6.36 17.60
CA ILE A 189 36.58 7.00 17.46
C ILE A 189 37.00 6.98 15.99
N VAL A 190 37.28 8.15 15.44
CA VAL A 190 37.50 8.35 13.99
C VAL A 190 38.79 9.12 13.69
N GLY A 191 39.20 9.11 12.42
CA GLY A 191 40.24 10.00 11.91
C GLY A 191 39.65 11.24 11.26
N THR A 192 40.05 12.43 11.71
CA THR A 192 39.67 13.73 11.13
C THR A 192 40.88 14.43 10.52
N GLY A 193 40.65 15.59 9.88
CA GLY A 193 41.74 16.43 9.39
C GLY A 193 42.56 17.08 10.51
N ALA A 194 42.04 17.12 11.74
CA ALA A 194 42.73 17.63 12.92
C ALA A 194 43.44 16.51 13.69
N THR A 195 42.79 15.36 13.83
CA THR A 195 43.31 14.19 14.58
C THR A 195 43.34 12.96 13.69
N ALA A 196 44.53 12.58 13.21
CA ALA A 196 44.68 11.39 12.40
C ALA A 196 44.40 10.10 13.21
N LEU A 197 43.67 9.15 12.62
CA LEU A 197 43.46 7.83 13.21
C LEU A 197 44.78 7.04 13.24
N ALA A 198 45.25 6.68 14.43
CA ALA A 198 46.42 5.83 14.62
C ALA A 198 46.04 4.59 15.44
N ILE A 199 46.31 3.39 14.90
CA ILE A 199 45.98 2.10 15.51
C ILE A 199 47.27 1.29 15.62
N SER A 200 47.60 0.84 16.83
CA SER A 200 48.77 0.01 17.13
C SER A 200 48.35 -1.23 17.93
N VAL A 201 48.80 -2.42 17.50
CA VAL A 201 48.62 -3.67 18.25
C VAL A 201 49.78 -3.85 19.23
N CYS A 202 49.49 -3.87 20.52
CA CYS A 202 50.48 -3.98 21.61
C CYS A 202 50.66 -5.42 22.12
N GLY A 203 49.68 -6.30 21.85
CA GLY A 203 49.67 -7.71 22.21
C GLY A 203 48.49 -8.43 21.57
N SER A 204 48.45 -9.76 21.62
CA SER A 204 47.39 -10.57 21.01
C SER A 204 47.08 -11.82 21.84
N GLY A 205 45.94 -12.45 21.54
CA GLY A 205 45.45 -13.63 22.27
C GLY A 205 44.80 -13.30 23.62
N VAL A 206 44.42 -12.05 23.86
CA VAL A 206 43.70 -11.64 25.08
C VAL A 206 42.23 -12.03 24.95
N VAL A 207 41.66 -12.66 25.98
CA VAL A 207 40.27 -13.13 25.97
C VAL A 207 39.42 -12.27 26.91
N VAL A 208 38.41 -11.61 26.34
CA VAL A 208 37.32 -10.96 27.10
C VAL A 208 36.14 -11.93 27.19
N LYS A 209 35.56 -12.08 28.38
CA LYS A 209 34.32 -12.84 28.56
C LYS A 209 33.11 -11.96 28.20
N PRO A 210 32.12 -12.47 27.46
CA PRO A 210 30.90 -11.71 27.19
C PRO A 210 30.17 -11.33 28.48
N THR A 211 29.73 -10.07 28.57
CA THR A 211 28.83 -9.60 29.63
C THR A 211 27.44 -10.22 29.43
N GLN A 212 26.90 -10.84 30.48
CA GLN A 212 25.58 -11.46 30.39
C GLN A 212 24.48 -10.40 30.46
N ILE A 213 23.58 -10.40 29.48
CA ILE A 213 22.36 -9.59 29.47
C ILE A 213 21.16 -10.53 29.59
N THR A 214 20.17 -10.12 30.38
CA THR A 214 18.88 -10.82 30.51
C THR A 214 17.75 -9.94 30.02
N LEU A 215 16.86 -10.51 29.22
CA LEU A 215 15.54 -9.98 28.94
C LEU A 215 14.54 -10.49 30.01
N PRO A 216 13.44 -9.76 30.27
CA PRO A 216 13.21 -8.38 29.84
C PRO A 216 14.17 -7.41 30.54
N VAL A 217 14.53 -6.32 29.86
CA VAL A 217 15.19 -5.19 30.52
C VAL A 217 14.18 -4.37 31.32
N ALA A 218 14.64 -3.69 32.38
CA ALA A 218 13.76 -2.86 33.21
C ALA A 218 13.27 -1.59 32.48
N ASP A 219 14.14 -1.04 31.64
CA ASP A 219 13.91 0.07 30.72
C ASP A 219 14.86 -0.08 29.52
N GLU A 220 14.51 0.44 28.35
CA GLU A 220 15.36 0.32 27.15
C GLU A 220 16.76 0.94 27.35
N SER A 221 16.85 2.07 28.09
CA SER A 221 18.12 2.72 28.44
C SER A 221 19.03 1.86 29.34
N THR A 222 18.52 0.76 29.90
CA THR A 222 19.36 -0.24 30.61
C THR A 222 20.44 -0.81 29.70
N LEU A 223 20.20 -0.86 28.38
CA LEU A 223 21.13 -1.36 27.38
C LEU A 223 22.29 -0.40 27.07
N GLU A 224 22.15 0.89 27.41
CA GLU A 224 23.17 1.93 27.13
C GLU A 224 24.54 1.62 27.74
N ARG A 225 24.55 1.16 29.00
CA ARG A 225 25.76 0.77 29.75
C ARG A 225 26.56 -0.38 29.12
N TYR A 226 26.06 -0.97 28.04
CA TYR A 226 26.71 -2.08 27.33
C TYR A 226 27.02 -1.73 25.87
N GLU A 227 26.83 -0.47 25.43
CA GLU A 227 27.05 -0.08 24.04
C GLU A 227 28.52 -0.27 23.61
N GLY A 228 28.76 -1.01 22.54
CA GLY A 228 30.09 -1.38 22.05
C GLY A 228 30.73 -2.56 22.78
N MET A 229 30.11 -3.11 23.84
CA MET A 229 30.63 -4.26 24.59
C MET A 229 30.27 -5.59 23.94
N LEU A 230 31.13 -6.59 24.17
CA LEU A 230 30.83 -7.99 23.92
C LEU A 230 29.83 -8.51 24.95
N VAL A 231 28.66 -8.92 24.48
CA VAL A 231 27.56 -9.40 25.32
C VAL A 231 27.08 -10.78 24.89
N GLU A 232 26.40 -11.46 25.82
CA GLU A 232 25.68 -12.70 25.54
C GLU A 232 24.31 -12.67 26.21
N ILE A 233 23.27 -13.04 25.46
CA ILE A 233 21.94 -13.34 26.01
C ILE A 233 21.81 -14.86 26.00
N ALA A 234 22.03 -15.48 27.16
CA ALA A 234 21.95 -16.93 27.36
C ALA A 234 20.53 -17.39 27.76
N GLN A 235 19.53 -16.92 27.02
CA GLN A 235 18.12 -17.29 27.18
C GLN A 235 17.58 -17.84 25.85
N PRO A 236 16.62 -18.78 25.88
CA PRO A 236 15.89 -19.17 24.67
C PRO A 236 15.09 -17.98 24.12
N LEU A 237 15.38 -17.60 22.88
CA LEU A 237 14.68 -16.55 22.15
C LEU A 237 14.00 -17.12 20.91
N ALA A 238 12.88 -16.54 20.49
CA ALA A 238 12.21 -16.85 19.22
C ALA A 238 12.21 -15.65 18.27
N VAL A 239 12.19 -15.92 16.97
CA VAL A 239 11.96 -14.90 15.93
C VAL A 239 10.57 -14.32 16.08
N THR A 240 10.47 -12.99 16.16
CA THR A 240 9.19 -12.28 16.25
C THR A 240 9.04 -11.13 15.25
N GLU A 241 10.04 -10.81 14.41
CA GLU A 241 9.89 -9.89 13.26
C GLU A 241 10.89 -10.28 12.16
N LEU A 242 10.46 -10.16 10.90
CA LEU A 242 11.20 -10.58 9.70
C LEU A 242 11.15 -9.57 8.54
N PHE A 243 10.40 -8.47 8.66
CA PHE A 243 10.14 -7.52 7.57
C PHE A 243 11.41 -7.01 6.86
N GLU A 244 12.48 -6.75 7.61
CA GLU A 244 13.76 -6.22 7.10
C GLU A 244 14.83 -7.29 6.83
N LEU A 245 14.53 -8.58 6.95
CA LEU A 245 15.54 -9.64 6.82
C LEU A 245 16.16 -9.66 5.41
N GLY A 246 15.35 -9.57 4.36
CA GLY A 246 15.83 -9.53 2.98
C GLY A 246 16.53 -8.22 2.61
N ARG A 247 16.17 -7.11 3.26
CA ARG A 247 16.62 -5.75 2.89
C ARG A 247 17.86 -5.30 3.65
N TYR A 248 17.99 -5.66 4.92
CA TYR A 248 19.09 -5.22 5.78
C TYR A 248 19.70 -6.34 6.63
N GLY A 249 19.32 -7.61 6.39
CA GLY A 249 19.83 -8.74 7.17
C GLY A 249 19.32 -8.79 8.62
N GLN A 250 18.24 -8.06 8.91
CA GLN A 250 17.77 -7.80 10.27
C GLN A 250 16.50 -8.59 10.64
N MET A 251 16.46 -9.09 11.87
CA MET A 251 15.26 -9.68 12.47
C MET A 251 15.21 -9.40 13.97
N VAL A 252 14.01 -9.48 14.57
CA VAL A 252 13.84 -9.27 16.02
C VAL A 252 13.65 -10.61 16.72
N LEU A 253 14.34 -10.79 17.84
CA LEU A 253 14.27 -11.96 18.70
C LEU A 253 13.62 -11.59 20.05
N SER A 254 12.66 -12.38 20.52
CA SER A 254 11.93 -12.15 21.77
C SER A 254 12.06 -13.30 22.76
N LEU A 255 12.05 -12.94 24.04
CA LEU A 255 11.91 -13.86 25.15
C LEU A 255 10.48 -14.44 25.19
N ASN A 256 10.34 -15.64 25.75
CA ASN A 256 9.06 -16.35 25.96
C ASN A 256 8.34 -16.76 24.66
N GLY A 257 9.04 -16.79 23.53
CA GLY A 257 8.48 -17.14 22.23
C GLY A 257 8.03 -15.92 21.43
N ARG A 258 7.19 -16.16 20.42
CA ARG A 258 6.52 -15.13 19.61
C ARG A 258 5.71 -14.19 20.50
N GLN A 259 5.76 -12.90 20.21
CA GLN A 259 4.94 -11.89 20.88
C GLN A 259 3.57 -11.75 20.20
N PHE A 260 2.50 -11.70 20.99
CA PHE A 260 1.15 -11.42 20.51
C PHE A 260 0.76 -9.98 20.84
N ASN A 261 -0.05 -9.37 19.96
CA ASN A 261 -0.59 -8.04 20.21
C ASN A 261 -1.55 -8.06 21.41
N PRO A 262 -1.46 -7.09 22.35
CA PRO A 262 -2.29 -7.06 23.56
C PRO A 262 -3.80 -7.15 23.32
N THR A 263 -4.32 -6.62 22.21
CA THR A 263 -5.76 -6.62 21.90
C THR A 263 -6.23 -7.88 21.15
N ASN A 264 -5.35 -8.86 20.91
CA ASN A 264 -5.70 -10.16 20.33
C ASN A 264 -6.30 -11.16 21.34
N GLY A 265 -6.30 -10.83 22.64
CA GLY A 265 -7.00 -11.61 23.68
C GLY A 265 -6.43 -13.00 24.00
N ASN A 266 -5.29 -13.35 23.42
CA ASN A 266 -4.42 -14.45 23.83
C ASN A 266 -3.09 -13.94 24.44
N ALA A 267 -2.81 -12.64 24.37
CA ALA A 267 -1.64 -12.00 24.95
C ALA A 267 -1.82 -11.73 26.45
N THR A 268 -0.75 -11.93 27.22
CA THR A 268 -0.67 -11.59 28.66
C THR A 268 0.22 -10.38 28.95
N ALA A 269 1.04 -9.98 27.98
CA ALA A 269 1.94 -8.83 28.06
C ALA A 269 1.31 -7.58 27.40
N THR A 270 1.66 -6.40 27.89
CA THR A 270 1.39 -5.13 27.21
C THR A 270 2.40 -4.88 26.10
N HIS A 271 2.09 -3.94 25.19
CA HIS A 271 3.01 -3.54 24.13
C HIS A 271 4.38 -3.11 24.67
N ALA A 272 4.39 -2.29 25.73
CA ALA A 272 5.63 -1.87 26.40
C ALA A 272 6.42 -3.06 26.99
N GLN A 273 5.74 -4.06 27.56
CA GLN A 273 6.40 -5.28 28.04
C GLN A 273 6.97 -6.13 26.90
N ASN A 274 6.29 -6.19 25.75
CA ASN A 274 6.82 -6.83 24.53
C ASN A 274 8.11 -6.11 24.05
N LEU A 275 8.12 -4.78 23.99
CA LEU A 275 9.31 -3.99 23.62
C LEU A 275 10.50 -4.26 24.55
N LEU A 276 10.28 -4.31 25.87
CA LEU A 276 11.33 -4.61 26.85
C LEU A 276 11.81 -6.08 26.83
N SER A 277 11.07 -6.97 26.18
CA SER A 277 11.34 -8.42 26.13
C SER A 277 11.98 -8.89 24.81
N ARG A 278 12.52 -7.97 23.99
CA ARG A 278 13.06 -8.30 22.66
C ARG A 278 14.33 -7.53 22.33
N ILE A 279 15.07 -8.02 21.33
CA ILE A 279 16.33 -7.44 20.85
C ILE A 279 16.45 -7.65 19.32
N MET A 280 17.02 -6.68 18.61
CA MET A 280 17.32 -6.85 17.18
C MET A 280 18.61 -7.66 17.01
N LEU A 281 18.61 -8.57 16.03
CA LEU A 281 19.80 -9.24 15.52
C LEU A 281 20.06 -8.71 14.11
N ASP A 282 21.27 -8.20 13.90
CA ASP A 282 21.74 -7.58 12.64
C ASP A 282 22.82 -8.48 11.99
N ASP A 283 23.26 -8.19 10.77
CA ASP A 283 24.17 -9.07 10.01
C ASP A 283 25.66 -8.68 10.06
N GLY A 284 26.02 -7.60 10.78
CA GLY A 284 27.38 -7.06 10.81
C GLY A 284 27.76 -6.28 9.56
N SER A 285 26.81 -5.89 8.71
CA SER A 285 27.03 -5.22 7.43
C SER A 285 26.29 -3.88 7.29
N SER A 286 26.91 -2.96 6.55
CA SER A 286 26.26 -1.75 6.03
C SER A 286 25.63 -1.97 4.64
N VAL A 287 25.59 -3.20 4.12
CA VAL A 287 24.96 -3.53 2.83
C VAL A 287 23.44 -3.39 2.93
N SER A 288 22.83 -2.99 1.82
CA SER A 288 21.38 -3.15 1.60
C SER A 288 21.21 -4.27 0.59
N ASN A 289 20.20 -5.11 0.81
CA ASN A 289 19.87 -6.28 0.00
C ASN A 289 21.08 -7.24 -0.04
N PRO A 290 21.46 -7.86 1.10
CA PRO A 290 22.57 -8.80 1.14
C PRO A 290 22.32 -10.03 0.26
N ASN A 291 23.33 -10.43 -0.52
CA ASN A 291 23.34 -11.70 -1.25
C ASN A 291 24.55 -12.54 -0.80
N PRO A 292 24.35 -13.73 -0.19
CA PRO A 292 23.05 -14.30 0.19
C PRO A 292 22.41 -13.57 1.38
N ILE A 293 21.08 -13.65 1.49
CA ILE A 293 20.33 -13.19 2.67
C ILE A 293 20.76 -14.03 3.89
N PRO A 294 21.11 -13.39 5.02
CA PRO A 294 21.59 -14.09 6.20
C PRO A 294 20.47 -14.87 6.93
N TYR A 295 20.88 -15.76 7.85
CA TYR A 295 20.03 -16.49 8.78
C TYR A 295 18.96 -17.44 8.22
N LEU A 296 18.84 -17.57 6.89
CA LEU A 296 17.93 -18.53 6.25
C LEU A 296 18.37 -19.99 6.48
N SER A 297 17.40 -20.90 6.50
CA SER A 297 17.59 -22.33 6.81
C SER A 297 18.40 -23.10 5.78
N ALA A 298 18.46 -22.62 4.53
CA ALA A 298 19.13 -23.25 3.40
C ALA A 298 19.49 -22.21 2.32
N ALA A 299 20.32 -22.63 1.36
CA ALA A 299 20.53 -21.90 0.11
C ALA A 299 19.38 -22.15 -0.89
N GLY A 300 19.18 -21.23 -1.82
CA GLY A 300 18.14 -21.33 -2.86
C GLY A 300 16.71 -21.09 -2.35
N THR A 301 15.74 -21.45 -3.18
CA THR A 301 14.30 -21.14 -3.02
C THR A 301 13.63 -21.79 -1.81
N GLU A 302 14.18 -22.89 -1.31
CA GLU A 302 13.64 -23.59 -0.13
C GLU A 302 14.12 -22.97 1.21
N GLY A 303 15.12 -22.10 1.16
CA GLY A 303 15.67 -21.43 2.33
C GLY A 303 14.74 -20.35 2.87
N THR A 304 14.33 -20.47 4.14
CA THR A 304 13.51 -19.48 4.85
C THR A 304 13.97 -19.34 6.31
N ARG A 305 13.51 -18.29 6.99
CA ARG A 305 13.53 -18.16 8.45
C ARG A 305 12.09 -17.83 8.85
N ARG A 306 11.48 -18.59 9.75
CA ARG A 306 10.06 -18.39 10.08
C ARG A 306 9.88 -17.78 11.46
N MET A 307 8.81 -17.00 11.61
CA MET A 307 8.33 -16.53 12.90
C MET A 307 8.19 -17.70 13.88
N GLY A 308 8.64 -17.54 15.12
CA GLY A 308 8.65 -18.62 16.11
C GLY A 308 9.83 -19.60 16.05
N ASP A 309 10.69 -19.56 15.02
CA ASP A 309 11.98 -20.28 15.05
C ASP A 309 12.84 -19.81 16.22
N THR A 310 13.61 -20.72 16.84
CA THR A 310 14.27 -20.44 18.12
C THR A 310 15.80 -20.49 18.05
N THR A 311 16.46 -19.66 18.86
CA THR A 311 17.88 -19.80 19.21
C THR A 311 18.02 -19.92 20.72
N GLN A 312 18.99 -20.70 21.19
CA GLN A 312 19.23 -20.92 22.62
C GLN A 312 20.09 -19.83 23.27
N LYS A 313 20.85 -19.08 22.44
CA LYS A 313 21.62 -17.91 22.87
C LYS A 313 22.07 -17.07 21.67
N ILE A 314 22.45 -15.83 21.93
CA ILE A 314 23.16 -14.97 20.97
C ILE A 314 24.37 -14.32 21.64
N THR A 315 25.50 -14.27 20.94
CA THR A 315 26.76 -13.69 21.41
C THR A 315 27.29 -12.72 20.36
N GLY A 316 27.54 -11.47 20.75
CA GLY A 316 27.93 -10.42 19.80
C GLY A 316 28.19 -9.09 20.47
N ILE A 317 28.42 -8.06 19.68
CA ILE A 317 28.54 -6.69 20.18
C ILE A 317 27.16 -6.06 20.25
N LEU A 318 26.83 -5.44 21.37
CA LEU A 318 25.65 -4.57 21.45
C LEU A 318 25.98 -3.21 20.84
N SER A 319 25.15 -2.69 19.94
CA SER A 319 25.29 -1.35 19.37
C SER A 319 23.94 -0.66 19.29
N HIS A 320 23.91 0.67 19.32
CA HIS A 320 22.71 1.46 19.07
C HIS A 320 22.85 2.23 17.75
N ASN A 321 21.86 2.11 16.85
CA ASN A 321 21.67 2.96 15.67
C ASN A 321 20.36 2.61 14.95
N PHE A 322 19.92 3.50 14.05
CA PHE A 322 18.67 3.40 13.28
C PHE A 322 17.42 3.18 14.15
N GLY A 323 17.43 3.70 15.39
CA GLY A 323 16.33 3.69 16.35
C GLY A 323 16.19 2.41 17.18
N ALA A 324 17.22 1.55 17.24
CA ALA A 324 17.18 0.33 18.03
C ALA A 324 18.56 -0.14 18.54
N TYR A 325 18.58 -0.67 19.76
CA TYR A 325 19.69 -1.54 20.20
C TYR A 325 19.64 -2.88 19.45
N ARG A 326 20.82 -3.35 19.05
CA ARG A 326 20.99 -4.55 18.23
C ARG A 326 22.25 -5.31 18.59
N ILE A 327 22.25 -6.61 18.34
CA ILE A 327 23.43 -7.48 18.43
C ILE A 327 24.06 -7.63 17.05
N GLN A 328 25.32 -7.24 16.93
CA GLN A 328 26.22 -7.56 15.81
C GLN A 328 26.96 -8.87 16.15
N PRO A 329 26.60 -10.03 15.60
CA PRO A 329 27.09 -11.31 16.09
C PRO A 329 28.59 -11.50 15.84
N THR A 330 29.30 -11.90 16.89
CA THR A 330 30.71 -12.34 16.83
C THR A 330 30.82 -13.86 16.81
N VAL A 331 29.75 -14.56 17.19
CA VAL A 331 29.55 -16.00 17.02
C VAL A 331 28.32 -16.19 16.15
N ALA A 332 28.41 -17.05 15.13
CA ALA A 332 27.28 -17.34 14.25
C ALA A 332 26.09 -17.94 15.06
N PRO A 333 24.91 -17.31 15.04
CA PRO A 333 23.74 -17.80 15.79
C PRO A 333 23.21 -19.10 15.20
N VAL A 334 22.80 -20.04 16.05
CA VAL A 334 22.30 -21.36 15.65
C VAL A 334 20.80 -21.45 15.93
N PHE A 335 20.02 -21.59 14.86
CA PHE A 335 18.57 -21.64 14.94
C PHE A 335 18.02 -23.06 14.77
N ALA A 336 17.08 -23.44 15.63
CA ALA A 336 16.19 -24.57 15.44
C ALA A 336 14.94 -24.14 14.64
N GLN A 337 14.54 -24.95 13.67
CA GLN A 337 13.29 -24.79 12.92
C GLN A 337 12.11 -25.22 13.79
N ALA A 338 11.71 -24.36 14.72
CA ALA A 338 10.66 -24.65 15.70
C ALA A 338 9.25 -24.43 15.13
N ASN A 339 9.13 -23.66 14.04
CA ASN A 339 7.89 -23.51 13.28
C ASN A 339 8.09 -24.01 11.84
N PRO A 340 7.98 -25.33 11.56
CA PRO A 340 8.09 -25.87 10.22
C PRO A 340 6.85 -25.57 9.37
N ARG A 341 7.07 -25.33 8.06
CA ARG A 341 6.00 -25.11 7.07
C ARG A 341 4.99 -26.27 7.06
N GLN A 342 3.70 -25.94 7.01
CA GLN A 342 2.62 -26.91 6.77
C GLN A 342 2.38 -27.04 5.26
N PRO A 343 2.75 -28.14 4.58
CA PRO A 343 2.73 -28.25 3.12
C PRO A 343 1.32 -28.36 2.52
N THR A 344 0.31 -28.62 3.34
CA THR A 344 -1.11 -28.75 2.95
C THR A 344 -1.97 -27.96 3.91
N ALA A 345 -3.13 -27.50 3.43
CA ALA A 345 -4.10 -26.81 4.27
C ALA A 345 -4.55 -27.68 5.48
N PRO A 346 -4.84 -27.06 6.64
CA PRO A 346 -5.28 -27.77 7.83
C PRO A 346 -6.65 -28.42 7.65
N VAL A 347 -6.88 -29.52 8.37
CA VAL A 347 -8.16 -30.24 8.30
C VAL A 347 -9.22 -29.56 9.16
N VAL A 348 -10.32 -29.16 8.53
CA VAL A 348 -11.53 -28.61 9.19
C VAL A 348 -12.72 -29.58 9.17
N GLY A 349 -12.63 -30.66 8.39
CA GLY A 349 -13.71 -31.61 8.13
C GLY A 349 -14.93 -30.95 7.45
N GLY A 350 -16.11 -31.51 7.67
CA GLY A 350 -17.35 -31.07 7.01
C GLY A 350 -17.53 -31.64 5.60
N SER A 351 -18.76 -31.56 5.08
CA SER A 351 -19.10 -31.90 3.69
C SER A 351 -18.81 -30.75 2.70
N LEU A 352 -18.69 -29.53 3.22
CA LEU A 352 -18.40 -28.30 2.49
C LEU A 352 -17.27 -27.52 3.17
N LYS A 353 -16.28 -27.07 2.39
CA LYS A 353 -15.21 -26.17 2.85
C LYS A 353 -15.43 -24.73 2.38
N VAL A 354 -15.36 -23.75 3.28
CA VAL A 354 -15.43 -22.32 2.95
C VAL A 354 -14.17 -21.61 3.46
N ALA A 355 -13.55 -20.76 2.64
CA ALA A 355 -12.33 -20.03 3.01
C ALA A 355 -12.43 -18.53 2.76
N SER A 356 -11.53 -17.75 3.38
CA SER A 356 -11.25 -16.36 2.99
C SER A 356 -9.75 -16.11 2.85
N LEU A 357 -9.35 -15.31 1.86
CA LEU A 357 -7.96 -14.98 1.56
C LEU A 357 -7.84 -13.51 1.11
N ASN A 358 -7.02 -12.72 1.81
CA ASN A 358 -6.53 -11.44 1.30
C ASN A 358 -5.38 -11.75 0.33
N VAL A 359 -5.46 -11.28 -0.91
CA VAL A 359 -4.52 -11.61 -2.00
C VAL A 359 -3.44 -10.54 -2.26
N LEU A 360 -3.24 -9.60 -1.31
CA LEU A 360 -2.19 -8.58 -1.33
C LEU A 360 -2.20 -7.76 -2.63
N ASN A 361 -3.30 -7.06 -2.87
CA ASN A 361 -3.59 -6.24 -4.06
C ASN A 361 -3.36 -7.00 -5.39
N TYR A 362 -4.30 -7.86 -5.79
CA TYR A 362 -4.26 -8.51 -7.10
C TYR A 362 -4.78 -7.59 -8.20
N PHE A 363 -3.86 -6.89 -8.87
CA PHE A 363 -4.17 -5.96 -9.96
C PHE A 363 -3.78 -6.55 -11.31
N THR A 364 -4.62 -6.27 -12.30
CA THR A 364 -4.40 -6.62 -13.72
C THR A 364 -3.91 -5.45 -14.56
N THR A 365 -3.68 -4.28 -13.95
CA THR A 365 -3.09 -3.09 -14.58
C THR A 365 -2.01 -2.54 -13.66
N PHE A 366 -0.86 -2.12 -14.23
CA PHE A 366 0.36 -1.88 -13.46
C PHE A 366 0.85 -0.43 -13.55
N GLN A 367 1.78 -0.08 -12.67
CA GLN A 367 2.38 1.27 -12.59
C GLN A 367 3.15 1.67 -13.86
N ASP A 368 3.66 0.70 -14.62
CA ASP A 368 4.33 0.92 -15.92
C ASP A 368 3.37 1.26 -17.09
N GLY A 369 2.06 1.33 -16.82
CA GLY A 369 1.03 1.62 -17.81
C GLY A 369 0.66 0.42 -18.69
N THR A 370 1.04 -0.80 -18.31
CA THR A 370 0.64 -2.04 -18.99
C THR A 370 -0.39 -2.86 -18.18
N ASN A 371 -0.92 -3.95 -18.77
CA ASN A 371 -1.86 -4.87 -18.11
C ASN A 371 -1.37 -6.33 -18.10
N SER A 372 -2.16 -7.23 -17.49
CA SER A 372 -1.89 -8.68 -17.39
C SER A 372 -1.73 -9.41 -18.73
N ALA A 373 -2.12 -8.77 -19.85
CA ALA A 373 -1.93 -9.23 -21.22
C ALA A 373 -0.73 -8.54 -21.95
N GLY A 374 0.00 -7.66 -21.27
CA GLY A 374 1.15 -6.91 -21.81
C GLY A 374 0.78 -5.74 -22.71
N GLN A 375 -0.48 -5.29 -22.71
CA GLN A 375 -0.95 -4.18 -23.54
C GLN A 375 -0.64 -2.84 -22.86
N PRO A 376 -0.08 -1.83 -23.57
CA PRO A 376 0.21 -0.51 -23.00
C PRO A 376 -1.02 0.41 -22.96
N GLY A 377 -0.85 1.62 -22.43
CA GLY A 377 -1.88 2.68 -22.39
C GLY A 377 -2.95 2.47 -21.31
N GLN A 378 -2.61 1.70 -20.28
CA GLN A 378 -3.53 1.30 -19.21
C GLN A 378 -3.39 2.24 -18.01
N VAL A 379 -4.48 2.46 -17.29
CA VAL A 379 -4.52 3.32 -16.10
C VAL A 379 -5.37 2.64 -15.02
N CYS A 380 -4.88 2.63 -13.79
CA CYS A 380 -5.63 2.12 -12.65
C CYS A 380 -6.69 3.14 -12.22
N LEU A 381 -7.93 2.69 -11.97
CA LEU A 381 -9.07 3.54 -11.62
C LEU A 381 -9.60 3.22 -10.22
N LEU A 382 -10.10 4.24 -9.51
CA LEU A 382 -10.95 4.06 -8.32
C LEU A 382 -12.36 3.61 -8.74
N GLY A 383 -12.56 2.31 -8.92
CA GLY A 383 -13.81 1.77 -9.47
C GLY A 383 -14.13 2.40 -10.82
N THR A 384 -15.22 3.16 -10.92
CA THR A 384 -15.61 3.89 -12.14
C THR A 384 -15.05 5.31 -12.23
N GLY A 385 -14.10 5.68 -11.36
CA GLY A 385 -13.68 7.05 -11.10
C GLY A 385 -12.31 7.44 -11.66
N VAL A 386 -11.60 8.26 -10.88
CA VAL A 386 -10.35 8.94 -11.27
C VAL A 386 -9.19 7.95 -11.42
N ALA A 387 -8.30 8.20 -12.37
CA ALA A 387 -7.03 7.49 -12.51
C ALA A 387 -6.13 7.74 -11.28
N THR A 388 -5.67 6.68 -10.63
CA THR A 388 -4.88 6.76 -9.38
C THR A 388 -3.95 5.55 -9.22
N ASP A 389 -3.27 5.49 -8.07
CA ASP A 389 -2.32 4.48 -7.64
C ASP A 389 -2.74 3.04 -7.99
N CYS A 390 -2.02 2.44 -8.95
CA CYS A 390 -1.94 0.98 -9.05
C CYS A 390 -1.28 0.43 -7.78
N ARG A 391 -1.81 -0.70 -7.29
CA ARG A 391 -1.30 -1.42 -6.11
C ARG A 391 -0.94 -2.85 -6.53
N GLY A 392 -0.16 -3.55 -5.71
CA GLY A 392 0.25 -4.92 -6.03
C GLY A 392 1.50 -4.98 -6.91
N ALA A 393 1.48 -5.83 -7.92
CA ALA A 393 2.57 -5.95 -8.89
C ALA A 393 2.85 -4.66 -9.67
N ASN A 394 4.12 -4.26 -9.72
CA ASN A 394 4.57 -3.07 -10.44
C ASN A 394 4.59 -3.26 -11.97
N ASN A 395 4.64 -4.52 -12.43
CA ASN A 395 4.81 -4.92 -13.83
C ASN A 395 4.33 -6.37 -14.08
N LEU A 396 4.30 -6.78 -15.35
CA LEU A 396 3.84 -8.11 -15.78
C LEU A 396 4.64 -9.29 -15.19
N ASN A 397 5.93 -9.14 -14.92
CA ASN A 397 6.77 -10.22 -14.36
C ASN A 397 6.39 -10.50 -12.89
N GLU A 398 6.27 -9.44 -12.09
CA GLU A 398 5.77 -9.54 -10.71
C GLU A 398 4.34 -10.06 -10.66
N PHE A 399 3.48 -9.65 -11.58
CA PHE A 399 2.11 -10.15 -11.67
C PHE A 399 2.06 -11.66 -11.91
N LYS A 400 2.91 -12.21 -12.80
CA LYS A 400 2.98 -13.67 -13.00
C LYS A 400 3.56 -14.41 -11.79
N ARG A 401 4.47 -13.78 -11.03
CA ARG A 401 4.94 -14.29 -9.72
C ARG A 401 3.81 -14.33 -8.68
N GLN A 402 3.02 -13.25 -8.60
CA GLN A 402 1.88 -13.09 -7.68
C GLN A 402 0.77 -14.10 -8.00
N GLN A 403 0.32 -14.13 -9.26
CA GLN A 403 -0.68 -15.06 -9.79
C GLN A 403 -0.33 -16.52 -9.47
N ALA A 404 0.91 -16.94 -9.71
CA ALA A 404 1.34 -18.31 -9.46
C ALA A 404 1.24 -18.71 -7.97
N LYS A 405 1.63 -17.81 -7.05
CA LYS A 405 1.55 -18.02 -5.60
C LYS A 405 0.10 -18.07 -5.10
N ILE A 406 -0.75 -17.13 -5.52
CA ILE A 406 -2.18 -17.10 -5.13
C ILE A 406 -2.91 -18.33 -5.67
N VAL A 407 -2.68 -18.71 -6.94
CA VAL A 407 -3.25 -19.93 -7.52
C VAL A 407 -2.79 -21.18 -6.75
N ALA A 408 -1.53 -21.25 -6.31
CA ALA A 408 -1.04 -22.34 -5.47
C ALA A 408 -1.71 -22.37 -4.08
N ALA A 409 -1.94 -21.21 -3.46
CA ALA A 409 -2.66 -21.10 -2.18
C ALA A 409 -4.13 -21.52 -2.31
N ILE A 410 -4.85 -21.02 -3.32
CA ILE A 410 -6.26 -21.38 -3.57
C ILE A 410 -6.39 -22.88 -3.90
N ALA A 411 -5.54 -23.42 -4.76
CA ALA A 411 -5.55 -24.85 -5.09
C ALA A 411 -5.18 -25.72 -3.88
N GLY A 412 -4.30 -25.25 -2.98
CA GLY A 412 -3.91 -25.96 -1.75
C GLY A 412 -4.97 -25.94 -0.64
N LEU A 413 -5.79 -24.89 -0.56
CA LEU A 413 -6.97 -24.84 0.29
C LEU A 413 -8.05 -25.83 -0.19
N ASP A 414 -8.21 -25.94 -1.52
CA ASP A 414 -9.25 -26.75 -2.16
C ASP A 414 -10.65 -26.45 -1.58
N ALA A 415 -10.89 -25.21 -1.15
CA ALA A 415 -12.17 -24.83 -0.56
C ALA A 415 -13.26 -24.77 -1.65
N ASP A 416 -14.48 -25.15 -1.29
CA ASP A 416 -15.62 -25.25 -2.22
C ASP A 416 -16.27 -23.87 -2.47
N VAL A 417 -16.09 -22.93 -1.53
CA VAL A 417 -16.41 -21.50 -1.67
C VAL A 417 -15.27 -20.68 -1.05
N ILE A 418 -14.85 -19.59 -1.69
CA ILE A 418 -13.70 -18.77 -1.30
C ILE A 418 -14.06 -17.29 -1.43
N GLY A 419 -14.03 -16.57 -0.31
CA GLY A 419 -14.05 -15.11 -0.31
C GLY A 419 -12.65 -14.53 -0.55
N LEU A 420 -12.56 -13.54 -1.43
CA LEU A 420 -11.32 -12.86 -1.78
C LEU A 420 -11.40 -11.40 -1.35
N MET A 421 -10.31 -10.89 -0.76
CA MET A 421 -10.12 -9.47 -0.46
C MET A 421 -8.91 -8.95 -1.24
N GLU A 422 -8.93 -7.67 -1.61
CA GLU A 422 -7.88 -7.01 -2.39
C GLU A 422 -7.78 -7.42 -3.87
N ILE A 423 -8.90 -7.83 -4.46
CA ILE A 423 -9.03 -7.91 -5.92
C ILE A 423 -9.19 -6.49 -6.46
N GLN A 424 -8.48 -6.10 -7.52
CA GLN A 424 -8.73 -4.83 -8.21
C GLN A 424 -10.23 -4.70 -8.57
N ASN A 425 -10.79 -3.50 -8.45
CA ASN A 425 -12.24 -3.23 -8.55
C ASN A 425 -12.77 -3.32 -10.00
N THR A 426 -12.70 -4.52 -10.57
CA THR A 426 -13.12 -4.91 -11.92
C THR A 426 -13.28 -6.44 -11.97
N ASP A 427 -14.23 -6.96 -12.74
CA ASP A 427 -14.35 -8.40 -12.96
C ASP A 427 -13.21 -8.97 -13.82
N VAL A 428 -12.41 -8.13 -14.50
CA VAL A 428 -11.24 -8.57 -15.27
C VAL A 428 -10.23 -9.28 -14.35
N ALA A 429 -10.00 -8.75 -13.14
CA ALA A 429 -9.07 -9.32 -12.18
C ALA A 429 -9.57 -10.65 -11.59
N THR A 430 -10.85 -10.73 -11.22
CA THR A 430 -11.48 -11.98 -10.75
C THR A 430 -11.44 -13.07 -11.83
N ASN A 431 -11.75 -12.72 -13.09
CA ASN A 431 -11.78 -13.69 -14.19
C ASN A 431 -10.39 -14.13 -14.65
N ASP A 432 -9.38 -13.27 -14.62
CA ASP A 432 -7.98 -13.65 -14.88
C ASP A 432 -7.48 -14.66 -13.83
N LEU A 433 -7.71 -14.39 -12.54
CA LEU A 433 -7.36 -15.31 -11.45
C LEU A 433 -8.11 -16.64 -11.57
N LEU A 434 -9.41 -16.59 -11.89
CA LEU A 434 -10.24 -17.77 -12.15
C LEU A 434 -9.70 -18.61 -13.31
N ALA A 435 -9.28 -17.98 -14.41
CA ALA A 435 -8.74 -18.67 -15.57
C ALA A 435 -7.42 -19.38 -15.22
N ALA A 436 -6.51 -18.69 -14.51
CA ALA A 436 -5.26 -19.28 -14.05
C ALA A 436 -5.48 -20.43 -13.05
N LEU A 437 -6.46 -20.29 -12.15
CA LEU A 437 -6.86 -21.35 -11.21
C LEU A 437 -7.43 -22.57 -11.94
N ASN A 438 -8.41 -22.39 -12.84
CA ASN A 438 -8.98 -23.50 -13.60
C ASN A 438 -7.95 -24.15 -14.55
N ALA A 439 -6.97 -23.42 -15.07
CA ALA A 439 -5.85 -24.02 -15.78
C ALA A 439 -4.98 -24.93 -14.87
N LYS A 440 -4.93 -24.65 -13.56
CA LYS A 440 -4.18 -25.45 -12.56
C LYS A 440 -4.97 -26.64 -12.02
N VAL A 441 -6.25 -26.50 -11.73
CA VAL A 441 -7.07 -27.55 -11.06
C VAL A 441 -8.02 -28.32 -11.98
N GLY A 442 -8.27 -27.82 -13.19
CA GLY A 442 -9.24 -28.39 -14.14
C GLY A 442 -10.19 -27.32 -14.68
N ALA A 443 -10.47 -27.38 -15.98
CA ALA A 443 -11.40 -26.45 -16.61
C ALA A 443 -12.79 -26.55 -15.96
N ASN A 444 -13.40 -25.38 -15.67
CA ASN A 444 -14.71 -25.25 -15.03
C ASN A 444 -14.84 -25.87 -13.62
N THR A 445 -13.73 -26.17 -12.92
CA THR A 445 -13.77 -26.62 -11.52
C THR A 445 -14.31 -25.53 -10.59
N TYR A 446 -13.85 -24.30 -10.79
CA TYR A 446 -14.36 -23.10 -10.14
C TYR A 446 -15.13 -22.21 -11.12
N ALA A 447 -16.00 -21.37 -10.57
CA ALA A 447 -16.62 -20.22 -11.21
C ALA A 447 -16.51 -18.99 -10.28
N ALA A 448 -16.61 -17.79 -10.83
CA ALA A 448 -16.68 -16.54 -10.07
C ALA A 448 -18.13 -16.09 -9.87
N VAL A 449 -18.38 -15.29 -8.83
CA VAL A 449 -19.66 -14.60 -8.64
C VAL A 449 -19.80 -13.42 -9.61
N ASN A 450 -18.70 -12.72 -9.93
CA ASN A 450 -18.61 -11.56 -10.83
C ASN A 450 -19.64 -10.48 -10.48
N SER A 451 -19.26 -9.66 -9.50
CA SER A 451 -20.08 -8.62 -8.89
C SER A 451 -20.05 -7.26 -9.59
N GLY A 452 -19.30 -7.12 -10.68
CA GLY A 452 -19.05 -5.84 -11.33
C GLY A 452 -18.16 -4.92 -10.49
N VAL A 453 -18.24 -3.63 -10.80
CA VAL A 453 -17.55 -2.56 -10.07
C VAL A 453 -18.49 -2.01 -9.00
N PHE A 454 -18.04 -1.95 -7.74
CA PHE A 454 -18.85 -1.42 -6.65
C PHE A 454 -17.98 -0.82 -5.52
N GLY A 455 -18.58 0.02 -4.68
CA GLY A 455 -17.80 0.86 -3.75
C GLY A 455 -17.06 1.98 -4.50
N THR A 456 -16.00 2.51 -3.88
CA THR A 456 -15.24 3.66 -4.42
C THR A 456 -13.72 3.51 -4.31
N ASP A 457 -13.20 2.38 -3.81
CA ASP A 457 -11.76 2.15 -3.74
C ASP A 457 -11.22 1.39 -4.96
N ALA A 458 -9.89 1.39 -5.14
CA ALA A 458 -9.21 0.64 -6.19
C ALA A 458 -9.37 -0.89 -6.06
N ILE A 459 -9.68 -1.39 -4.86
CA ILE A 459 -9.95 -2.81 -4.60
C ILE A 459 -11.38 -3.07 -4.13
N LYS A 460 -11.85 -4.28 -4.43
CA LYS A 460 -13.11 -4.86 -3.98
C LYS A 460 -12.88 -6.19 -3.24
N VAL A 461 -13.99 -6.75 -2.78
CA VAL A 461 -14.10 -8.17 -2.41
C VAL A 461 -14.85 -8.94 -3.50
N ASP A 462 -14.58 -10.23 -3.66
CA ASP A 462 -15.27 -11.12 -4.61
C ASP A 462 -15.35 -12.56 -4.09
N ILE A 463 -16.04 -13.46 -4.79
CA ILE A 463 -16.20 -14.87 -4.42
C ILE A 463 -15.89 -15.80 -5.61
N LEU A 464 -15.08 -16.82 -5.36
CA LEU A 464 -14.97 -18.01 -6.20
C LEU A 464 -15.67 -19.21 -5.54
N TYR A 465 -16.26 -20.10 -6.33
CA TYR A 465 -16.96 -21.29 -5.82
C TYR A 465 -16.87 -22.47 -6.80
N LYS A 466 -17.05 -23.69 -6.32
CA LYS A 466 -17.14 -24.90 -7.16
C LYS A 466 -18.59 -25.22 -7.52
N PRO A 467 -19.03 -25.10 -8.79
CA PRO A 467 -20.41 -25.38 -9.18
C PRO A 467 -20.86 -26.84 -8.94
N ALA A 468 -19.90 -27.77 -8.84
CA ALA A 468 -20.15 -29.17 -8.49
C ALA A 468 -20.47 -29.42 -7.00
N LYS A 469 -20.36 -28.39 -6.16
CA LYS A 469 -20.52 -28.46 -4.69
C LYS A 469 -21.61 -27.55 -4.17
N VAL A 470 -21.70 -26.34 -4.70
CA VAL A 470 -22.75 -25.38 -4.38
C VAL A 470 -23.34 -24.76 -5.63
N GLN A 471 -24.61 -24.42 -5.54
CA GLN A 471 -25.30 -23.56 -6.49
C GLN A 471 -25.49 -22.19 -5.85
N ARG A 472 -25.37 -21.12 -6.64
CA ARG A 472 -25.80 -19.79 -6.21
C ARG A 472 -27.33 -19.79 -6.13
N VAL A 473 -27.89 -19.06 -5.16
CA VAL A 473 -29.33 -18.75 -5.08
C VAL A 473 -29.47 -17.24 -5.19
N GLY A 474 -30.10 -16.78 -6.26
CA GLY A 474 -30.30 -15.35 -6.52
C GLY A 474 -29.02 -14.59 -6.86
N ASN A 475 -29.19 -13.30 -7.14
CA ASN A 475 -28.09 -12.38 -7.46
C ASN A 475 -27.17 -12.12 -6.26
N VAL A 476 -25.99 -11.56 -6.55
CA VAL A 476 -25.12 -10.96 -5.53
C VAL A 476 -25.85 -9.80 -4.85
N VAL A 477 -25.70 -9.66 -3.55
CA VAL A 477 -26.32 -8.59 -2.75
C VAL A 477 -25.23 -7.71 -2.15
N LEU A 478 -25.42 -6.40 -2.26
CA LEU A 478 -24.54 -5.37 -1.71
C LEU A 478 -25.32 -4.53 -0.67
N PRO A 479 -24.65 -3.92 0.33
CA PRO A 479 -25.30 -2.99 1.24
C PRO A 479 -25.78 -1.74 0.50
N THR A 480 -26.86 -1.13 0.99
CA THR A 480 -27.47 0.07 0.41
C THR A 480 -27.85 1.09 1.49
N GLY A 481 -28.08 2.35 1.08
CA GLY A 481 -28.48 3.42 1.98
C GLY A 481 -27.46 3.70 3.09
N ALA A 482 -27.92 3.75 4.34
CA ALA A 482 -27.07 4.04 5.50
C ALA A 482 -25.92 3.01 5.67
N ASP A 483 -26.20 1.71 5.49
CA ASP A 483 -25.17 0.68 5.62
C ASP A 483 -24.00 0.95 4.65
N LEU A 484 -24.31 1.29 3.39
CA LEU A 484 -23.31 1.59 2.36
C LEU A 484 -22.52 2.87 2.70
N ALA A 485 -23.19 3.89 3.24
CA ALA A 485 -22.57 5.17 3.58
C ALA A 485 -21.45 5.02 4.63
N ASP A 486 -21.62 4.15 5.62
CA ASP A 486 -20.57 3.88 6.62
C ASP A 486 -19.33 3.20 6.04
N TYR A 487 -19.45 2.44 4.94
CA TYR A 487 -18.29 1.90 4.22
C TYR A 487 -17.63 2.94 3.30
N THR A 488 -18.41 3.69 2.54
CA THR A 488 -17.89 4.66 1.55
C THR A 488 -17.24 5.86 2.21
N ALA A 489 -17.73 6.32 3.36
CA ALA A 489 -17.17 7.47 4.07
C ALA A 489 -15.74 7.23 4.62
N ALA A 490 -15.40 5.98 4.98
CA ALA A 490 -14.14 5.65 5.63
C ALA A 490 -13.11 4.96 4.71
N SER A 491 -13.58 4.15 3.75
CA SER A 491 -12.70 3.27 2.97
C SER A 491 -13.09 3.06 1.52
N GLY A 492 -14.37 3.21 1.15
CA GLY A 492 -14.83 2.84 -0.19
C GLY A 492 -15.00 1.33 -0.42
N ARG A 493 -14.83 0.49 0.61
CA ARG A 493 -14.79 -0.99 0.50
C ARG A 493 -15.99 -1.66 1.21
N PRO A 494 -17.20 -1.64 0.62
CA PRO A 494 -18.35 -2.36 1.18
C PRO A 494 -18.20 -3.89 1.05
N PRO A 495 -18.88 -4.67 1.92
CA PRO A 495 -18.95 -6.12 1.82
C PRO A 495 -19.81 -6.58 0.65
N LEU A 496 -19.68 -7.85 0.32
CA LEU A 496 -20.42 -8.57 -0.71
C LEU A 496 -21.06 -9.81 -0.12
N ALA A 497 -22.33 -10.07 -0.45
CA ALA A 497 -23.04 -11.27 -0.03
C ALA A 497 -23.55 -12.10 -1.21
N GLN A 498 -23.44 -13.43 -1.11
CA GLN A 498 -24.07 -14.37 -2.03
C GLN A 498 -24.65 -15.54 -1.23
N ARG A 499 -25.92 -15.87 -1.49
CA ARG A 499 -26.54 -17.09 -0.96
C ARG A 499 -26.10 -18.27 -1.82
N PHE A 500 -25.75 -19.37 -1.15
CA PHE A 500 -25.42 -20.64 -1.76
C PHE A 500 -26.32 -21.74 -1.20
N SER A 501 -26.58 -22.77 -1.99
CA SER A 501 -27.21 -24.02 -1.57
C SER A 501 -26.32 -25.21 -1.95
N VAL A 502 -26.21 -26.21 -1.08
CA VAL A 502 -25.37 -27.39 -1.33
C VAL A 502 -26.00 -28.32 -2.37
N VAL A 503 -25.24 -28.71 -3.38
CA VAL A 503 -25.69 -29.65 -4.42
C VAL A 503 -26.11 -30.99 -3.79
N GLY A 504 -27.35 -31.39 -4.02
CA GLY A 504 -27.91 -32.67 -3.57
C GLY A 504 -28.51 -32.68 -2.15
N ASN A 505 -28.20 -31.69 -1.31
CA ASN A 505 -28.77 -31.53 0.04
C ASN A 505 -29.62 -30.25 0.19
N ASN A 506 -29.46 -29.29 -0.73
CA ASN A 506 -30.07 -27.96 -0.76
C ASN A 506 -29.76 -27.03 0.43
N GLY A 507 -29.17 -27.54 1.51
CA GLY A 507 -28.77 -26.78 2.70
C GLY A 507 -28.17 -25.43 2.36
N GLY A 508 -28.80 -24.37 2.81
CA GLY A 508 -28.52 -22.99 2.44
C GLY A 508 -27.58 -22.27 3.40
N PHE A 509 -26.88 -21.25 2.90
CA PHE A 509 -26.23 -20.22 3.73
C PHE A 509 -25.91 -18.97 2.90
N TRP A 510 -25.81 -17.82 3.55
CA TRP A 510 -25.14 -16.63 3.02
C TRP A 510 -23.64 -16.68 3.35
N LEU A 511 -22.79 -16.53 2.33
CA LEU A 511 -21.42 -16.07 2.53
C LEU A 511 -21.39 -14.54 2.38
N VAL A 512 -20.86 -13.86 3.39
CA VAL A 512 -20.62 -12.41 3.38
C VAL A 512 -19.11 -12.16 3.47
N VAL A 513 -18.51 -11.64 2.41
CA VAL A 513 -17.08 -11.31 2.35
C VAL A 513 -16.90 -9.83 2.68
N ASN A 514 -15.91 -9.52 3.51
CA ASN A 514 -15.73 -8.17 4.06
C ASN A 514 -14.26 -7.73 4.09
N HIS A 515 -14.02 -6.42 3.97
CA HIS A 515 -12.71 -5.79 4.13
C HIS A 515 -12.83 -4.41 4.82
N LEU A 516 -12.88 -4.39 6.17
CA LEU A 516 -13.01 -3.14 6.95
C LEU A 516 -11.83 -2.19 6.73
N LYS A 517 -11.98 -0.90 7.06
CA LYS A 517 -10.94 0.13 6.91
C LYS A 517 -9.63 -0.29 7.62
N SER A 518 -8.51 -0.17 6.91
CA SER A 518 -7.18 -0.48 7.42
C SER A 518 -6.76 0.36 8.64
N LYS A 519 -5.93 -0.23 9.51
CA LYS A 519 -5.42 0.41 10.75
C LYS A 519 -4.38 1.53 10.50
N GLY A 520 -3.83 1.60 9.28
CA GLY A 520 -2.80 2.56 8.88
C GLY A 520 -3.33 3.92 8.39
N SER A 521 -2.39 4.80 8.01
CA SER A 521 -2.64 6.17 7.51
C SER A 521 -3.50 7.01 8.46
N CYS A 522 -3.00 7.17 9.69
CA CYS A 522 -3.67 7.90 10.76
C CYS A 522 -4.00 9.35 10.38
N PRO A 523 -5.22 9.84 10.67
CA PRO A 523 -5.52 11.26 10.60
C PRO A 523 -4.75 12.03 11.68
N THR A 524 -4.70 13.35 11.59
CA THR A 524 -4.05 14.21 12.61
C THR A 524 -4.97 14.50 13.80
N THR A 525 -6.29 14.39 13.61
CA THR A 525 -7.33 14.58 14.64
C THR A 525 -8.50 13.63 14.37
N GLY A 526 -9.39 13.44 15.35
CA GLY A 526 -10.53 12.54 15.22
C GLY A 526 -10.16 11.08 15.46
N ASP A 527 -10.23 10.24 14.41
CA ASP A 527 -10.08 8.78 14.48
C ASP A 527 -8.60 8.32 14.49
N VAL A 528 -7.85 8.92 15.41
CA VAL A 528 -6.43 8.65 15.71
C VAL A 528 -6.28 7.38 16.55
N ASP A 529 -5.07 6.81 16.63
CA ASP A 529 -4.84 5.63 17.46
C ASP A 529 -5.01 5.95 18.95
N GLN A 530 -5.81 5.14 19.63
CA GLN A 530 -6.04 5.17 21.08
C GLN A 530 -5.77 3.78 21.71
N GLY A 531 -4.93 2.97 21.08
CA GLY A 531 -4.53 1.62 21.53
C GLY A 531 -5.18 0.47 20.77
N GLN A 532 -5.86 0.73 19.65
CA GLN A 532 -6.50 -0.27 18.78
C GLN A 532 -6.16 -0.05 17.29
N GLY A 533 -5.16 0.76 16.99
CA GLY A 533 -4.86 1.26 15.64
C GLY A 533 -5.78 2.42 15.24
N CYS A 534 -5.37 3.19 14.24
CA CYS A 534 -6.19 4.29 13.70
C CYS A 534 -7.46 3.76 13.00
N TRP A 535 -8.39 4.67 12.71
CA TRP A 535 -9.67 4.34 12.06
C TRP A 535 -10.53 3.34 12.85
N ASN A 536 -10.43 3.34 14.19
CA ASN A 536 -11.22 2.43 15.04
C ASN A 536 -12.69 2.83 15.07
N LEU A 537 -13.01 4.13 15.16
CA LEU A 537 -14.40 4.61 15.15
C LEU A 537 -15.09 4.30 13.82
N ALA A 538 -14.36 4.43 12.71
CA ALA A 538 -14.80 4.00 11.39
C ALA A 538 -15.07 2.49 11.32
N ARG A 539 -14.11 1.65 11.76
CA ARG A 539 -14.29 0.18 11.80
C ARG A 539 -15.48 -0.23 12.68
N VAL A 540 -15.72 0.45 13.81
CA VAL A 540 -16.89 0.22 14.67
C VAL A 540 -18.21 0.49 13.92
N LYS A 541 -18.31 1.60 13.18
CA LYS A 541 -19.49 1.89 12.35
C LYS A 541 -19.69 0.85 11.25
N GLN A 542 -18.61 0.47 10.55
CA GLN A 542 -18.69 -0.57 9.51
C GLN A 542 -19.13 -1.91 10.09
N ALA A 543 -18.67 -2.31 11.29
CA ALA A 543 -19.15 -3.52 11.97
C ALA A 543 -20.65 -3.44 12.35
N GLN A 544 -21.14 -2.27 12.74
CA GLN A 544 -22.58 -2.03 12.97
C GLN A 544 -23.38 -2.13 11.66
N ALA A 545 -22.88 -1.53 10.58
CA ALA A 545 -23.45 -1.65 9.24
C ALA A 545 -23.44 -3.09 8.72
N LEU A 546 -22.41 -3.90 9.04
CA LEU A 546 -22.36 -5.32 8.71
C LEU A 546 -23.47 -6.11 9.41
N ASN A 547 -23.68 -5.88 10.71
CA ASN A 547 -24.79 -6.50 11.45
C ASN A 547 -26.17 -6.10 10.89
N SER A 548 -26.36 -4.82 10.56
CA SER A 548 -27.57 -4.30 9.89
C SER A 548 -27.82 -5.01 8.56
N PHE A 549 -26.78 -5.11 7.72
CA PHE A 549 -26.82 -5.77 6.42
C PHE A 549 -27.15 -7.26 6.56
N VAL A 550 -26.50 -7.98 7.48
CA VAL A 550 -26.79 -9.39 7.80
C VAL A 550 -28.24 -9.59 8.28
N GLY A 551 -28.78 -8.65 9.05
CA GLY A 551 -30.21 -8.66 9.42
C GLY A 551 -31.14 -8.60 8.21
N LYS A 552 -30.80 -7.78 7.20
CA LYS A 552 -31.56 -7.64 5.95
C LYS A 552 -31.44 -8.89 5.07
N LEU A 553 -30.26 -9.51 4.99
CA LEU A 553 -30.04 -10.77 4.25
C LEU A 553 -30.89 -11.92 4.81
N LYS A 554 -30.96 -12.07 6.14
CA LYS A 554 -31.79 -13.10 6.79
C LYS A 554 -33.29 -12.92 6.53
N ALA A 555 -33.73 -11.69 6.28
CA ALA A 555 -35.11 -11.33 5.94
C ALA A 555 -35.41 -11.36 4.43
N MET A 556 -34.45 -11.75 3.58
CA MET A 556 -34.61 -11.77 2.12
C MET A 556 -35.19 -13.11 1.61
N GLY A 557 -35.95 -13.04 0.52
CA GLY A 557 -36.59 -14.20 -0.11
C GLY A 557 -37.90 -14.63 0.56
N THR A 558 -38.60 -15.60 -0.05
CA THR A 558 -39.90 -16.09 0.46
C THR A 558 -39.80 -17.11 1.58
N THR A 559 -38.63 -17.74 1.75
CA THR A 559 -38.35 -18.72 2.82
C THR A 559 -37.57 -18.14 4.00
N GLY A 560 -36.91 -16.99 3.80
CA GLY A 560 -35.78 -16.58 4.63
C GLY A 560 -34.55 -17.49 4.47
N GLU A 561 -33.44 -17.06 5.06
CA GLU A 561 -32.20 -17.82 5.17
C GLU A 561 -31.44 -17.38 6.44
N PRO A 562 -31.57 -18.11 7.56
CA PRO A 562 -30.98 -17.68 8.83
C PRO A 562 -29.46 -17.91 8.91
N ASP A 563 -28.92 -18.80 8.07
CA ASP A 563 -27.52 -19.21 8.12
C ASP A 563 -26.62 -18.23 7.39
N VAL A 564 -25.70 -17.63 8.15
CA VAL A 564 -24.81 -16.58 7.65
C VAL A 564 -23.40 -16.80 8.18
N LEU A 565 -22.45 -16.85 7.25
CA LEU A 565 -21.01 -16.90 7.48
C LEU A 565 -20.40 -15.58 6.97
N MET A 566 -19.93 -14.74 7.89
CA MET A 566 -19.14 -13.54 7.57
C MET A 566 -17.67 -13.91 7.63
N MET A 567 -16.91 -13.66 6.57
CA MET A 567 -15.46 -13.92 6.53
C MET A 567 -14.70 -12.78 5.86
N GLY A 568 -13.39 -12.72 6.11
CA GLY A 568 -12.48 -11.78 5.47
C GLY A 568 -11.71 -10.93 6.46
N ASP A 569 -11.18 -9.80 5.98
CA ASP A 569 -10.31 -8.92 6.76
C ASP A 569 -11.15 -7.88 7.52
N PHE A 570 -11.17 -8.01 8.85
CA PHE A 570 -11.87 -7.08 9.73
C PHE A 570 -10.96 -5.95 10.22
N ASN A 571 -9.68 -5.96 9.84
CA ASN A 571 -8.64 -5.02 10.29
C ASN A 571 -8.69 -4.77 11.81
N SER A 572 -9.05 -5.80 12.59
CA SER A 572 -9.29 -5.68 14.02
C SER A 572 -8.95 -6.97 14.76
N TYR A 573 -8.28 -6.84 15.90
CA TYR A 573 -7.90 -7.98 16.74
C TYR A 573 -9.08 -8.44 17.63
N LEU A 574 -9.03 -9.67 18.15
CA LEU A 574 -10.18 -10.36 18.78
C LEU A 574 -10.85 -9.65 19.99
N LEU A 575 -10.20 -8.69 20.65
CA LEU A 575 -10.78 -7.87 21.73
C LEU A 575 -11.00 -6.39 21.33
N GLU A 576 -10.87 -6.03 20.06
CA GLU A 576 -11.11 -4.67 19.60
C GLU A 576 -12.60 -4.38 19.44
N ASP A 577 -12.98 -3.11 19.52
CA ASP A 577 -14.38 -2.70 19.56
C ASP A 577 -15.20 -3.14 18.33
N PRO A 578 -14.66 -3.16 17.09
CA PRO A 578 -15.36 -3.72 15.93
C PRO A 578 -15.73 -5.20 16.11
N THR A 579 -14.86 -6.03 16.69
CA THR A 579 -15.16 -7.46 16.92
C THR A 579 -16.22 -7.62 18.01
N LYS A 580 -16.16 -6.79 19.07
CA LYS A 580 -17.21 -6.73 20.11
C LYS A 580 -18.58 -6.35 19.53
N GLN A 581 -18.65 -5.44 18.55
CA GLN A 581 -19.93 -5.09 17.90
C GLN A 581 -20.53 -6.29 17.17
N LEU A 582 -19.73 -7.10 16.47
CA LEU A 582 -20.19 -8.29 15.76
C LEU A 582 -20.71 -9.36 16.72
N GLU A 583 -20.01 -9.58 17.83
CA GLU A 583 -20.42 -10.56 18.85
C GLU A 583 -21.64 -10.09 19.66
N ALA A 584 -21.77 -8.79 19.93
CA ALA A 584 -22.93 -8.22 20.63
C ALA A 584 -24.26 -8.40 19.86
N ALA A 585 -24.20 -8.60 18.55
CA ALA A 585 -25.37 -8.95 17.72
C ALA A 585 -25.71 -10.46 17.72
N GLY A 586 -25.03 -11.27 18.55
CA GLY A 586 -25.27 -12.70 18.68
C GLY A 586 -24.57 -13.57 17.63
N ASN A 587 -23.54 -13.04 16.97
CA ASN A 587 -22.68 -13.84 16.08
C ASN A 587 -21.50 -14.42 16.86
N GLU A 588 -21.07 -15.65 16.53
CA GLU A 588 -19.93 -16.31 17.19
C GLU A 588 -18.64 -16.12 16.38
N SER A 589 -17.55 -15.67 17.01
CA SER A 589 -16.20 -15.70 16.42
C SER A 589 -15.65 -17.13 16.42
N LEU A 590 -15.52 -17.73 15.24
CA LEU A 590 -15.04 -19.11 15.10
C LEU A 590 -13.57 -19.28 15.52
N LEU A 591 -12.73 -18.25 15.38
CA LEU A 591 -11.33 -18.29 15.83
C LEU A 591 -11.22 -18.54 17.34
N LYS A 592 -12.25 -18.18 18.13
CA LYS A 592 -12.29 -18.49 19.57
C LYS A 592 -12.49 -19.99 19.87
N ARG A 593 -12.82 -20.82 18.88
CA ARG A 593 -12.82 -22.29 18.97
C ARG A 593 -11.42 -22.91 18.81
N MET A 594 -10.45 -22.21 18.21
CA MET A 594 -9.08 -22.69 18.01
C MET A 594 -8.25 -22.60 19.32
N PRO A 595 -7.15 -23.35 19.48
CA PRO A 595 -6.21 -23.15 20.57
C PRO A 595 -5.66 -21.72 20.57
N ALA A 596 -5.41 -21.14 21.76
CA ALA A 596 -5.09 -19.72 21.88
C ALA A 596 -3.81 -19.30 21.12
N ALA A 597 -2.82 -20.19 21.01
CA ALA A 597 -1.58 -19.93 20.28
C ALA A 597 -1.76 -19.81 18.75
N ASP A 598 -2.82 -20.41 18.19
CA ASP A 598 -3.04 -20.51 16.75
C ASP A 598 -3.99 -19.41 16.23
N ARG A 599 -4.44 -18.50 17.11
CA ARG A 599 -5.39 -17.41 16.80
C ARG A 599 -4.70 -16.19 16.20
N TYR A 600 -4.09 -16.37 15.03
CA TYR A 600 -3.47 -15.28 14.29
C TYR A 600 -3.59 -15.47 12.78
N THR A 601 -3.49 -14.36 12.05
CA THR A 601 -3.44 -14.33 10.59
C THR A 601 -2.45 -13.30 10.06
N TYR A 602 -1.86 -12.48 10.94
CA TYR A 602 -1.07 -11.30 10.57
C TYR A 602 0.02 -11.01 11.62
N VAL A 603 1.09 -10.32 11.19
CA VAL A 603 2.21 -9.87 12.03
C VAL A 603 2.54 -8.42 11.68
N PHE A 604 2.70 -7.56 12.70
CA PHE A 604 3.09 -6.16 12.51
C PHE A 604 3.92 -5.63 13.68
N GLY A 605 5.04 -4.96 13.40
CA GLY A 605 5.88 -4.31 14.42
C GLY A 605 6.47 -5.31 15.43
N GLY A 606 6.61 -6.56 15.01
CA GLY A 606 7.01 -7.72 15.80
C GLY A 606 5.93 -8.37 16.66
N GLU A 607 4.66 -7.94 16.56
CA GLU A 607 3.54 -8.52 17.29
C GLU A 607 2.58 -9.27 16.36
N THR A 608 2.15 -10.45 16.79
CA THR A 608 1.26 -11.34 16.03
C THR A 608 -0.21 -11.21 16.48
N GLY A 609 -1.17 -11.33 15.56
CA GLY A 609 -2.59 -11.41 15.89
C GLY A 609 -3.48 -11.76 14.68
N ALA A 610 -4.79 -11.84 14.88
CA ALA A 610 -5.76 -12.10 13.81
C ALA A 610 -6.42 -10.81 13.33
N LEU A 611 -6.27 -10.49 12.04
CA LEU A 611 -7.05 -9.45 11.37
C LEU A 611 -8.15 -10.05 10.48
N ASP A 612 -7.94 -11.28 9.98
CA ASP A 612 -8.91 -12.06 9.24
C ASP A 612 -9.68 -12.98 10.18
N HIS A 613 -10.99 -13.03 10.04
CA HIS A 613 -11.86 -13.78 10.94
C HIS A 613 -12.96 -14.52 10.17
N ALA A 614 -13.60 -15.44 10.88
CA ALA A 614 -14.89 -16.01 10.50
C ALA A 614 -15.88 -15.82 11.67
N TYR A 615 -17.01 -15.18 11.38
CA TYR A 615 -18.14 -15.02 12.31
C TYR A 615 -19.38 -15.71 11.75
N VAL A 616 -20.14 -16.41 12.60
CA VAL A 616 -21.35 -17.15 12.17
C VAL A 616 -22.59 -16.71 12.92
N SER A 617 -23.74 -16.78 12.26
CA SER A 617 -25.05 -16.69 12.93
C SER A 617 -25.26 -17.86 13.89
N ALA A 618 -26.06 -17.65 14.92
CA ALA A 618 -26.39 -18.69 15.92
C ALA A 618 -27.01 -19.97 15.32
N SER A 619 -27.68 -19.89 14.16
CA SER A 619 -28.24 -21.05 13.46
C SER A 619 -27.17 -21.86 12.71
N LEU A 620 -26.17 -21.18 12.12
CA LEU A 620 -25.05 -21.82 11.42
C LEU A 620 -23.99 -22.35 12.41
N ALA A 621 -23.88 -21.76 13.60
CA ALA A 621 -22.89 -22.12 14.61
C ALA A 621 -22.88 -23.62 14.99
N THR A 622 -24.05 -24.27 15.01
CA THR A 622 -24.20 -25.71 15.31
C THR A 622 -23.83 -26.63 14.15
N GLN A 623 -23.70 -26.07 12.94
CA GLN A 623 -23.42 -26.78 11.69
C GLN A 623 -21.94 -26.62 11.26
N VAL A 624 -21.17 -25.80 11.97
CA VAL A 624 -19.70 -25.69 11.81
C VAL A 624 -19.02 -26.92 12.39
N ASN A 625 -18.41 -27.73 11.52
CA ASN A 625 -17.63 -28.91 11.86
C ASN A 625 -16.24 -28.56 12.41
N GLY A 626 -15.63 -27.48 11.91
CA GLY A 626 -14.29 -27.06 12.30
C GLY A 626 -13.85 -25.75 11.67
N VAL A 627 -12.79 -25.16 12.21
CA VAL A 627 -12.17 -23.90 11.76
C VAL A 627 -10.68 -23.96 12.03
N ASN A 628 -9.88 -23.44 11.10
CA ASN A 628 -8.43 -23.38 11.23
C ASN A 628 -7.84 -22.28 10.32
N VAL A 629 -6.59 -21.90 10.55
CA VAL A 629 -5.83 -20.95 9.73
C VAL A 629 -4.65 -21.69 9.09
N TRP A 630 -4.39 -21.46 7.80
CA TRP A 630 -3.19 -22.01 7.17
C TRP A 630 -2.07 -20.99 7.21
N HIS A 631 -1.10 -21.16 8.11
CA HIS A 631 0.02 -20.22 8.32
C HIS A 631 1.07 -20.30 7.20
N ILE A 632 0.69 -19.86 5.99
CA ILE A 632 1.55 -19.82 4.79
C ILE A 632 2.18 -18.44 4.56
N ASN A 633 1.68 -17.38 5.18
CA ASN A 633 1.96 -16.00 4.80
C ASN A 633 2.56 -15.17 5.94
N SER A 634 1.88 -15.11 7.10
CA SER A 634 2.26 -14.20 8.20
C SER A 634 3.59 -14.59 8.87
N ASP A 635 4.00 -15.85 8.70
CA ASP A 635 5.22 -16.42 9.29
C ASP A 635 6.46 -16.34 8.40
N GLU A 636 6.32 -15.94 7.14
CA GLU A 636 7.39 -15.95 6.14
C GLU A 636 8.00 -14.54 5.94
N PRO A 637 9.30 -14.43 5.62
CA PRO A 637 9.92 -13.15 5.30
C PRO A 637 9.33 -12.54 4.02
N THR A 638 9.31 -11.21 3.96
CA THR A 638 9.02 -10.40 2.75
C THR A 638 9.93 -10.75 1.57
N ALA A 639 11.13 -11.25 1.82
CA ALA A 639 12.08 -11.69 0.78
C ALA A 639 11.59 -12.85 -0.10
N LEU A 640 10.56 -13.58 0.33
CA LEU A 640 9.99 -14.72 -0.39
C LEU A 640 8.73 -14.34 -1.19
N ASP A 641 8.34 -13.06 -1.18
CA ASP A 641 7.14 -12.53 -1.83
C ASP A 641 7.27 -12.51 -3.37
N TYR A 642 6.23 -12.05 -4.07
CA TYR A 642 6.24 -11.93 -5.53
C TYR A 642 7.01 -10.71 -6.05
N ASN A 643 7.29 -9.71 -5.22
CA ASN A 643 7.89 -8.45 -5.65
C ASN A 643 9.38 -8.63 -6.07
N THR A 644 9.88 -7.83 -7.01
CA THR A 644 11.31 -7.75 -7.37
C THR A 644 12.02 -6.50 -6.83
N ASP A 645 11.29 -5.62 -6.14
CA ASP A 645 11.85 -4.51 -5.38
C ASP A 645 12.81 -5.00 -4.30
N PHE A 646 13.94 -4.29 -4.16
CA PHE A 646 14.95 -4.52 -3.13
C PHE A 646 15.52 -5.95 -3.06
N THR A 647 15.40 -6.78 -4.09
CA THR A 647 16.04 -8.10 -4.11
C THR A 647 17.32 -8.16 -4.96
N THR A 648 18.34 -8.81 -4.39
CA THR A 648 19.60 -9.20 -5.03
C THR A 648 19.83 -10.72 -4.95
N ASP A 649 19.11 -11.39 -4.05
CA ASP A 649 19.07 -12.83 -3.79
C ASP A 649 17.60 -13.25 -3.87
N ASP A 650 17.12 -13.51 -5.09
CA ASP A 650 15.71 -13.74 -5.38
C ASP A 650 15.26 -15.13 -4.89
N ARG A 651 14.52 -15.16 -3.77
CA ARG A 651 13.99 -16.38 -3.15
C ARG A 651 12.59 -16.77 -3.62
N TYR A 652 12.14 -16.21 -4.74
CA TYR A 652 10.85 -16.54 -5.34
C TYR A 652 10.68 -18.04 -5.62
N ALA A 653 9.54 -18.58 -5.20
CA ALA A 653 9.04 -19.89 -5.61
C ALA A 653 7.52 -19.81 -5.88
N PRO A 654 7.00 -20.50 -6.91
CA PRO A 654 5.56 -20.59 -7.23
C PRO A 654 4.83 -21.55 -6.28
N THR A 655 4.96 -21.29 -4.97
CA THR A 655 4.41 -22.08 -3.87
C THR A 655 3.40 -21.22 -3.10
N PRO A 656 2.52 -21.80 -2.26
CA PRO A 656 1.57 -21.00 -1.48
C PRO A 656 2.23 -20.11 -0.42
N PHE A 657 3.50 -20.36 -0.07
CA PHE A 657 4.20 -19.63 0.99
C PHE A 657 4.52 -18.20 0.56
N ARG A 658 4.19 -17.22 1.40
CA ARG A 658 4.28 -15.78 1.11
C ARG A 658 3.61 -15.44 -0.22
N ALA A 659 2.35 -15.84 -0.37
CA ALA A 659 1.43 -15.40 -1.42
C ALA A 659 0.72 -14.08 -1.06
N SER A 660 0.74 -13.73 0.22
CA SER A 660 0.19 -12.52 0.84
C SER A 660 0.97 -12.26 2.14
N ASP A 661 0.65 -11.20 2.87
CA ASP A 661 1.01 -10.96 4.27
C ASP A 661 -0.06 -11.47 5.27
N HIS A 662 -1.26 -11.80 4.79
CA HIS A 662 -2.36 -12.37 5.57
C HIS A 662 -2.52 -13.89 5.36
N ASP A 663 -2.68 -14.67 6.43
CA ASP A 663 -2.99 -16.11 6.35
C ASP A 663 -4.48 -16.37 6.05
N PRO A 664 -4.83 -17.33 5.17
CA PRO A 664 -6.21 -17.68 4.91
C PRO A 664 -6.88 -18.42 6.08
N VAL A 665 -8.12 -18.03 6.37
CA VAL A 665 -9.03 -18.71 7.30
C VAL A 665 -9.85 -19.76 6.54
N LEU A 666 -9.98 -20.96 7.11
CA LEU A 666 -10.74 -22.08 6.53
C LEU A 666 -11.77 -22.59 7.53
N VAL A 667 -12.99 -22.88 7.06
CA VAL A 667 -14.15 -23.36 7.84
C VAL A 667 -14.74 -24.59 7.16
N GLY A 668 -15.04 -25.62 7.94
CA GLY A 668 -15.75 -26.83 7.51
C GLY A 668 -17.20 -26.80 7.98
N LEU A 669 -18.15 -27.04 7.08
CA LEU A 669 -19.60 -27.00 7.35
C LEU A 669 -20.27 -28.35 7.04
N ASN A 670 -21.28 -28.68 7.84
CA ASN A 670 -22.24 -29.77 7.60
C ASN A 670 -23.65 -29.18 7.65
N LEU A 671 -24.09 -28.60 6.53
CA LEU A 671 -25.39 -27.92 6.47
C LEU A 671 -26.56 -28.91 6.56
N ALA A 672 -27.63 -28.51 7.26
CA ALA A 672 -28.89 -29.23 7.33
C ALA A 672 -29.53 -29.36 5.93
N ALA A 673 -30.46 -30.30 5.79
CA ALA A 673 -31.18 -30.50 4.53
C ALA A 673 -32.35 -29.52 4.43
N ASP A 674 -32.38 -28.72 3.36
CA ASP A 674 -33.44 -27.74 3.11
C ASP A 674 -34.36 -28.14 1.94
N THR A 675 -35.49 -27.44 1.83
CA THR A 675 -36.28 -27.46 0.59
C THR A 675 -35.49 -26.76 -0.50
N ALA A 676 -35.47 -27.31 -1.72
CA ALA A 676 -34.78 -26.70 -2.85
C ALA A 676 -35.33 -25.28 -3.13
N VAL A 677 -34.50 -24.27 -2.90
CA VAL A 677 -34.76 -22.89 -3.31
C VAL A 677 -34.00 -22.60 -4.59
N VAL A 678 -34.73 -22.19 -5.62
CA VAL A 678 -34.19 -21.70 -6.88
C VAL A 678 -34.64 -20.26 -7.04
N GLU A 679 -33.71 -19.37 -7.32
CA GLU A 679 -33.97 -17.99 -7.72
C GLU A 679 -33.11 -17.70 -8.97
N PRO A 680 -33.64 -16.95 -9.96
CA PRO A 680 -32.90 -16.62 -11.16
C PRO A 680 -31.67 -15.78 -10.86
N ILE A 681 -30.69 -15.84 -11.76
CA ILE A 681 -29.45 -15.04 -11.68
C ILE A 681 -29.26 -14.33 -13.02
N VAL A 682 -28.93 -13.04 -12.94
CA VAL A 682 -28.42 -12.27 -14.07
C VAL A 682 -27.16 -11.52 -13.65
N SER A 683 -26.10 -11.69 -14.43
CA SER A 683 -24.83 -10.99 -14.31
C SER A 683 -24.52 -10.31 -15.65
N ALA A 684 -24.01 -9.08 -15.62
CA ALA A 684 -23.72 -8.28 -16.80
C ALA A 684 -22.45 -7.46 -16.61
N SER A 685 -21.57 -7.47 -17.60
CA SER A 685 -20.46 -6.52 -17.71
C SER A 685 -20.96 -5.27 -18.44
N ILE A 686 -21.09 -4.16 -17.72
CA ILE A 686 -21.61 -2.86 -18.19
C ILE A 686 -20.43 -1.88 -18.22
N PRO A 687 -19.81 -1.58 -19.40
CA PRO A 687 -18.69 -0.65 -19.47
C PRO A 687 -19.12 0.78 -19.11
N GLY A 688 -18.34 1.46 -18.26
CA GLY A 688 -18.69 2.78 -17.73
C GLY A 688 -18.58 3.95 -18.71
N ALA A 689 -18.09 3.73 -19.93
CA ALA A 689 -17.89 4.76 -20.94
C ALA A 689 -18.28 4.29 -22.36
N ALA A 690 -18.77 5.23 -23.17
CA ALA A 690 -19.09 5.05 -24.59
C ALA A 690 -18.94 6.38 -25.36
N LYS A 691 -19.14 6.36 -26.69
CA LYS A 691 -19.25 7.59 -27.49
C LYS A 691 -20.51 7.64 -28.35
N THR A 692 -20.94 8.85 -28.69
CA THR A 692 -22.13 9.07 -29.53
C THR A 692 -21.92 8.49 -30.94
N GLY A 693 -22.88 7.69 -31.39
CA GLY A 693 -22.83 7.02 -32.70
C GLY A 693 -21.90 5.81 -32.79
N GLU A 694 -21.10 5.50 -31.77
CA GLU A 694 -20.31 4.26 -31.70
C GLU A 694 -21.17 3.10 -31.14
N SER A 695 -20.85 1.86 -31.51
CA SER A 695 -21.52 0.68 -30.96
C SER A 695 -21.03 0.42 -29.53
N TYR A 696 -21.94 0.53 -28.57
CA TYR A 696 -21.76 0.12 -27.19
C TYR A 696 -22.17 -1.35 -27.01
N SER A 697 -21.53 -2.10 -26.11
CA SER A 697 -21.86 -3.51 -25.88
C SER A 697 -21.80 -3.89 -24.41
N VAL A 698 -22.82 -4.64 -23.97
CA VAL A 698 -22.95 -5.25 -22.64
C VAL A 698 -22.92 -6.77 -22.81
N ASN A 699 -22.11 -7.47 -22.02
CA ASN A 699 -22.07 -8.93 -22.03
C ASN A 699 -22.88 -9.47 -20.86
N ILE A 700 -23.97 -10.20 -21.15
CA ILE A 700 -24.90 -10.74 -20.16
C ILE A 700 -24.68 -12.24 -20.01
N THR A 701 -24.68 -12.72 -18.78
CA THR A 701 -24.74 -14.13 -18.39
C THR A 701 -25.96 -14.36 -17.51
N GLU A 702 -26.73 -15.39 -17.82
CA GLU A 702 -27.93 -15.77 -17.07
C GLU A 702 -27.82 -17.19 -16.53
N ALA A 703 -28.52 -17.48 -15.43
CA ALA A 703 -28.70 -18.83 -14.93
C ALA A 703 -30.05 -19.00 -14.22
N THR A 704 -30.63 -20.19 -14.35
CA THR A 704 -31.66 -20.72 -13.45
C THR A 704 -31.07 -21.90 -12.67
N PRO A 705 -30.42 -21.66 -11.51
CA PRO A 705 -29.84 -22.69 -10.67
C PRO A 705 -30.80 -23.86 -10.42
N GLY A 706 -30.27 -25.08 -10.33
CA GLY A 706 -31.08 -26.29 -10.13
C GLY A 706 -31.96 -26.71 -11.31
N GLY A 707 -32.06 -25.93 -12.40
CA GLY A 707 -32.76 -26.29 -13.64
C GLY A 707 -34.28 -26.44 -13.52
N ALA A 708 -34.88 -26.12 -12.36
CA ALA A 708 -36.31 -26.27 -12.10
C ALA A 708 -37.18 -25.18 -12.77
N THR A 709 -36.55 -24.12 -13.28
CA THR A 709 -37.22 -23.02 -14.00
C THR A 709 -36.49 -22.69 -15.29
N THR A 710 -37.21 -22.23 -16.30
CA THR A 710 -36.63 -21.68 -17.54
C THR A 710 -36.75 -20.17 -17.54
N VAL A 711 -35.83 -19.47 -18.22
CA VAL A 711 -35.98 -18.04 -18.48
C VAL A 711 -37.21 -17.81 -19.38
N THR A 712 -38.03 -16.82 -19.03
CA THR A 712 -39.24 -16.42 -19.78
C THR A 712 -39.12 -15.02 -20.37
N SER A 713 -38.28 -14.17 -19.79
CA SER A 713 -37.95 -12.85 -20.31
C SER A 713 -36.55 -12.42 -19.86
N LEU A 714 -35.82 -11.74 -20.75
CA LEU A 714 -34.58 -11.03 -20.44
C LEU A 714 -34.60 -9.71 -21.20
N VAL A 715 -34.58 -8.60 -20.47
CA VAL A 715 -34.73 -7.24 -21.02
C VAL A 715 -33.59 -6.35 -20.54
N VAL A 716 -32.96 -5.63 -21.48
CA VAL A 716 -32.06 -4.51 -21.19
C VAL A 716 -32.83 -3.21 -21.39
N ASP A 717 -32.90 -2.37 -20.37
CA ASP A 717 -33.21 -0.94 -20.47
C ASP A 717 -31.89 -0.19 -20.58
N TRP A 718 -31.72 0.64 -21.61
CA TRP A 718 -30.48 1.37 -21.88
C TRP A 718 -30.39 2.71 -21.17
N GLY A 719 -31.45 3.13 -20.47
CA GLY A 719 -31.52 4.38 -19.72
C GLY A 719 -31.80 5.63 -20.57
N ASP A 720 -31.84 5.50 -21.90
CA ASP A 720 -32.18 6.57 -22.86
C ASP A 720 -33.65 6.53 -23.32
N GLY A 721 -34.46 5.67 -22.69
CA GLY A 721 -35.85 5.40 -23.05
C GLY A 721 -36.03 4.26 -24.05
N THR A 722 -34.94 3.63 -24.52
CA THR A 722 -34.99 2.42 -25.35
C THR A 722 -34.77 1.14 -24.54
N THR A 723 -35.35 0.04 -25.01
CA THR A 723 -35.19 -1.29 -24.39
C THR A 723 -34.88 -2.34 -25.46
N THR A 724 -34.29 -3.47 -25.06
CA THR A 724 -33.95 -4.58 -25.95
C THR A 724 -34.25 -5.91 -25.26
N ASN A 725 -35.10 -6.73 -25.89
CA ASN A 725 -35.31 -8.12 -25.47
C ASN A 725 -34.15 -8.99 -25.97
N VAL A 726 -33.58 -9.80 -25.08
CA VAL A 726 -32.38 -10.60 -25.35
C VAL A 726 -32.76 -12.08 -25.38
N PRO A 727 -32.24 -12.89 -26.33
CA PRO A 727 -32.55 -14.31 -26.41
C PRO A 727 -31.86 -15.20 -25.36
N GLY A 728 -30.98 -14.63 -24.51
CA GLY A 728 -30.26 -15.31 -23.44
C GLY A 728 -28.87 -14.74 -23.17
N THR A 729 -27.94 -15.58 -22.73
CA THR A 729 -26.52 -15.22 -22.52
C THR A 729 -25.83 -14.75 -23.82
N GLY A 730 -25.07 -13.66 -23.76
CA GLY A 730 -24.26 -13.17 -24.88
C GLY A 730 -23.97 -11.66 -24.84
N ALA A 731 -23.33 -11.17 -25.91
CA ALA A 731 -23.12 -9.75 -26.15
C ALA A 731 -24.39 -9.11 -26.73
N VAL A 732 -24.83 -8.00 -26.15
CA VAL A 732 -25.96 -7.18 -26.63
C VAL A 732 -25.43 -5.79 -26.94
N THR A 733 -25.80 -5.23 -28.10
CA THR A 733 -25.26 -3.96 -28.59
C THR A 733 -26.32 -2.87 -28.66
N HIS A 734 -25.90 -1.63 -28.40
CA HIS A 734 -26.71 -0.41 -28.50
C HIS A 734 -25.89 0.73 -29.12
N THR A 735 -26.55 1.81 -29.53
CA THR A 735 -25.88 3.04 -29.99
C THR A 735 -26.56 4.25 -29.38
N TYR A 736 -25.84 4.97 -28.52
CA TYR A 736 -26.34 6.20 -27.91
C TYR A 736 -26.28 7.37 -28.91
N ALA A 737 -27.42 8.04 -29.09
CA ALA A 737 -27.55 9.17 -30.01
C ALA A 737 -27.06 10.50 -29.41
N THR A 738 -27.02 10.62 -28.09
CA THR A 738 -26.67 11.85 -27.36
C THR A 738 -25.62 11.59 -26.28
N ALA A 739 -24.80 12.59 -25.99
CA ALA A 739 -23.88 12.54 -24.86
C ALA A 739 -24.65 12.73 -23.54
N GLY A 740 -24.19 12.07 -22.48
CA GLY A 740 -24.88 12.04 -21.17
C GLY A 740 -24.49 10.82 -20.34
N THR A 741 -25.03 10.71 -19.13
CA THR A 741 -24.89 9.50 -18.30
C THR A 741 -26.22 8.76 -18.27
N PHE A 742 -26.22 7.49 -18.67
CA PHE A 742 -27.42 6.65 -18.77
C PHE A 742 -27.33 5.46 -17.80
N GLY A 743 -28.44 5.13 -17.14
CA GLY A 743 -28.55 3.99 -16.24
C GLY A 743 -29.04 2.75 -16.99
N VAL A 744 -28.15 1.82 -17.28
CA VAL A 744 -28.46 0.54 -17.92
C VAL A 744 -29.01 -0.42 -16.86
N THR A 745 -30.15 -1.06 -17.11
CA THR A 745 -30.76 -2.05 -16.21
C THR A 745 -31.14 -3.31 -16.97
N ILE A 746 -30.63 -4.45 -16.52
CA ILE A 746 -30.94 -5.77 -17.06
C ILE A 746 -31.90 -6.47 -16.09
N THR A 747 -33.06 -6.89 -16.59
CA THR A 747 -34.07 -7.64 -15.82
C THR A 747 -34.31 -9.01 -16.46
N LEU A 748 -34.13 -10.06 -15.67
CA LEU A 748 -34.47 -11.44 -16.03
C LEU A 748 -35.72 -11.87 -15.27
N THR A 749 -36.62 -12.60 -15.94
CA THR A 749 -37.79 -13.27 -15.34
C THR A 749 -37.77 -14.75 -15.70
N ASN A 750 -38.14 -15.62 -14.75
CA ASN A 750 -38.23 -17.07 -14.98
C ASN A 750 -39.68 -17.60 -15.06
N SER A 751 -39.83 -18.90 -15.31
CA SER A 751 -41.12 -19.61 -15.41
C SER A 751 -41.93 -19.68 -14.11
N SER A 752 -41.34 -19.31 -12.98
CA SER A 752 -42.01 -19.18 -11.68
C SER A 752 -42.32 -17.72 -11.32
N SER A 753 -42.23 -16.80 -12.29
CA SER A 753 -42.44 -15.36 -12.13
C SER A 753 -41.50 -14.67 -11.12
N GLN A 754 -40.39 -15.32 -10.78
CA GLN A 754 -39.31 -14.70 -10.01
C GLN A 754 -38.48 -13.83 -10.94
N THR A 755 -37.96 -12.73 -10.42
CA THR A 755 -37.12 -11.79 -11.17
C THR A 755 -35.73 -11.66 -10.56
N ALA A 756 -34.75 -11.41 -11.42
CA ALA A 756 -33.40 -11.00 -11.04
C ALA A 756 -33.05 -9.72 -11.82
N MET A 757 -32.33 -8.80 -11.18
CA MET A 757 -31.99 -7.50 -11.76
C MET A 757 -30.54 -7.14 -11.48
N GLN A 758 -29.89 -6.51 -12.45
CA GLN A 758 -28.63 -5.80 -12.28
C GLN A 758 -28.69 -4.47 -13.01
N SER A 759 -28.10 -3.43 -12.44
CA SER A 759 -27.96 -2.11 -13.07
C SER A 759 -26.53 -1.61 -13.03
N GLY A 760 -26.20 -0.66 -13.91
CA GLY A 760 -24.93 0.07 -13.95
C GLY A 760 -25.08 1.35 -14.78
N ASN A 761 -24.08 2.23 -14.75
CA ASN A 761 -24.14 3.51 -15.48
C ASN A 761 -23.09 3.55 -16.58
N VAL A 762 -23.42 4.17 -17.71
CA VAL A 762 -22.49 4.49 -18.81
C VAL A 762 -22.46 5.99 -19.07
N THR A 763 -21.27 6.56 -19.19
CA THR A 763 -21.06 7.95 -19.61
C THR A 763 -20.71 7.99 -21.09
N VAL A 764 -21.60 8.57 -21.89
CA VAL A 764 -21.46 8.73 -23.33
C VAL A 764 -20.87 10.11 -23.62
N THR A 765 -19.73 10.16 -24.30
CA THR A 765 -19.07 11.40 -24.74
C THR A 765 -19.25 11.63 -26.24
N ASN A 766 -19.06 12.85 -26.73
CA ASN A 766 -19.13 13.11 -28.17
C ASN A 766 -17.94 12.48 -28.92
N THR A 767 -18.19 11.88 -30.07
CA THR A 767 -17.13 11.35 -30.95
C THR A 767 -16.34 12.50 -31.58
N VAL A 768 -15.12 12.74 -31.07
CA VAL A 768 -14.16 13.69 -31.66
C VAL A 768 -13.43 13.02 -32.82
N VAL A 769 -13.77 13.41 -34.05
CA VAL A 769 -13.11 12.91 -35.26
C VAL A 769 -11.81 13.67 -35.50
N VAL A 770 -10.67 13.05 -35.20
CA VAL A 770 -9.35 13.52 -35.64
C VAL A 770 -9.04 12.87 -36.98
N ASN A 771 -9.17 13.61 -38.07
CA ASN A 771 -8.74 13.13 -39.40
C ASN A 771 -7.21 13.21 -39.53
N PRO A 772 -6.56 12.25 -40.21
CA PRO A 772 -5.11 12.30 -40.44
C PRO A 772 -4.74 13.48 -41.36
N PRO A 773 -3.54 14.07 -41.19
CA PRO A 773 -3.13 15.24 -41.94
C PRO A 773 -2.98 14.96 -43.45
N GLY A 774 -3.44 15.90 -44.27
CA GLY A 774 -3.15 15.94 -45.70
C GLY A 774 -1.72 16.40 -46.00
N PRO A 775 -1.36 16.60 -47.29
CA PRO A 775 -0.08 17.18 -47.67
C PRO A 775 0.16 18.55 -47.00
N PRO A 776 1.40 18.89 -46.59
CA PRO A 776 1.68 20.18 -45.95
C PRO A 776 1.32 21.38 -46.84
N ASP A 777 0.56 22.31 -46.28
CA ASP A 777 0.14 23.57 -46.89
C ASP A 777 0.00 24.65 -45.79
N LEU A 778 -0.36 25.88 -46.15
CA LEU A 778 -0.59 26.96 -45.17
C LEU A 778 -1.70 26.59 -44.18
N PHE A 779 -1.53 26.99 -42.92
CA PHE A 779 -2.57 26.87 -41.88
C PHE A 779 -2.54 28.08 -40.93
N PHE A 780 -3.62 28.27 -40.16
CA PHE A 780 -3.71 29.30 -39.14
C PHE A 780 -2.89 28.91 -37.90
N SER A 781 -1.86 29.68 -37.60
CA SER A 781 -0.99 29.46 -36.44
C SER A 781 -1.44 30.20 -35.19
N GLU A 782 -2.17 31.31 -35.33
CA GLU A 782 -2.70 32.09 -34.19
C GLU A 782 -4.01 32.80 -34.55
N TYR A 783 -4.91 32.89 -33.58
CA TYR A 783 -6.16 33.64 -33.63
C TYR A 783 -6.26 34.46 -32.34
N VAL A 784 -6.45 35.77 -32.48
CA VAL A 784 -6.48 36.71 -31.36
C VAL A 784 -7.85 37.36 -31.30
N GLU A 785 -8.61 37.10 -30.24
CA GLU A 785 -9.77 37.89 -29.84
C GLU A 785 -9.45 38.64 -28.53
N GLY A 786 -8.72 39.74 -28.66
CA GLY A 786 -8.43 40.68 -27.58
C GLY A 786 -9.56 41.68 -27.33
N SER A 787 -9.32 42.63 -26.43
CA SER A 787 -10.31 43.66 -26.08
C SER A 787 -10.55 44.65 -27.23
N SER A 788 -11.81 45.07 -27.39
CA SER A 788 -12.23 46.04 -28.40
C SER A 788 -11.86 45.60 -29.83
N ASN A 789 -10.87 46.24 -30.46
CA ASN A 789 -10.40 45.95 -31.82
C ASN A 789 -9.04 45.23 -31.84
N ASN A 790 -8.52 44.72 -30.72
CA ASN A 790 -7.28 43.94 -30.68
C ASN A 790 -7.52 42.53 -31.26
N LYS A 791 -7.78 42.46 -32.57
CA LYS A 791 -8.15 41.23 -33.28
C LYS A 791 -7.17 40.96 -34.41
N ALA A 792 -6.68 39.73 -34.51
CA ALA A 792 -5.72 39.31 -35.53
C ALA A 792 -5.80 37.80 -35.83
N ILE A 793 -5.35 37.40 -37.02
CA ILE A 793 -5.13 36.02 -37.43
C ILE A 793 -3.73 35.91 -38.01
N GLU A 794 -3.01 34.86 -37.65
CA GLU A 794 -1.70 34.51 -38.20
C GLU A 794 -1.80 33.26 -39.08
N ILE A 795 -1.12 33.29 -40.22
CA ILE A 795 -1.03 32.18 -41.18
C ILE A 795 0.45 31.79 -41.29
N TYR A 796 0.76 30.51 -41.08
CA TYR A 796 2.13 29.97 -41.12
C TYR A 796 2.40 29.16 -42.38
N ASN A 797 3.65 29.23 -42.88
CA ASN A 797 4.17 28.34 -43.91
C ASN A 797 5.04 27.21 -43.30
N PRO A 798 4.50 25.99 -43.10
CA PRO A 798 5.28 24.85 -42.60
C PRO A 798 6.16 24.19 -43.67
N THR A 799 6.09 24.62 -44.93
CA THR A 799 6.78 23.94 -46.03
C THR A 799 8.23 24.40 -46.16
N ALA A 800 9.08 23.55 -46.76
CA ALA A 800 10.47 23.86 -47.03
C ALA A 800 10.69 24.85 -48.21
N ALA A 801 9.62 25.38 -48.82
CA ALA A 801 9.68 26.29 -49.96
C ALA A 801 8.88 27.58 -49.70
N ALA A 802 9.24 28.66 -50.41
CA ALA A 802 8.43 29.88 -50.37
C ALA A 802 7.12 29.64 -51.15
N ILE A 803 5.98 30.00 -50.57
CA ILE A 803 4.65 29.83 -51.18
C ILE A 803 4.22 31.15 -51.83
N ASP A 804 3.74 31.09 -53.06
CA ASP A 804 3.01 32.21 -53.69
C ASP A 804 1.59 32.27 -53.12
N LEU A 805 1.25 33.41 -52.53
CA LEU A 805 -0.04 33.64 -51.89
C LEU A 805 -1.17 33.98 -52.87
N SER A 806 -0.88 34.18 -54.16
CA SER A 806 -1.86 34.58 -55.18
C SER A 806 -3.08 33.66 -55.33
N LEU A 807 -2.95 32.39 -54.93
CA LEU A 807 -4.03 31.39 -54.96
C LEU A 807 -4.84 31.33 -53.66
N TYR A 808 -4.45 32.06 -52.61
CA TYR A 808 -4.99 31.90 -51.26
C TYR A 808 -5.92 33.06 -50.85
N ALA A 809 -6.91 32.74 -50.03
CA ALA A 809 -7.78 33.74 -49.42
C ALA A 809 -8.19 33.33 -48.00
N VAL A 810 -8.33 34.32 -47.11
CA VAL A 810 -9.04 34.15 -45.84
C VAL A 810 -10.47 34.66 -46.00
N LYS A 811 -11.45 33.93 -45.47
CA LYS A 811 -12.85 34.33 -45.47
C LYS A 811 -13.43 34.29 -44.06
N LEU A 812 -14.26 35.29 -43.76
CA LEU A 812 -15.02 35.43 -42.53
C LEU A 812 -16.50 35.11 -42.79
N TYR A 813 -17.10 34.30 -41.92
CA TYR A 813 -18.50 33.90 -41.94
C TYR A 813 -19.12 34.22 -40.58
N SER A 814 -19.86 35.33 -40.52
CA SER A 814 -20.29 35.88 -39.23
C SER A 814 -21.63 35.34 -38.75
N ASN A 815 -21.78 35.18 -37.43
CA ASN A 815 -23.02 34.76 -36.75
C ASN A 815 -23.71 33.56 -37.45
N GLY A 816 -22.97 32.47 -37.67
CA GLY A 816 -23.46 31.26 -38.32
C GLY A 816 -23.73 31.34 -39.83
N ALA A 817 -23.25 32.36 -40.55
CA ALA A 817 -23.38 32.43 -42.01
C ALA A 817 -22.74 31.22 -42.73
N SER A 818 -23.35 30.80 -43.85
CA SER A 818 -22.86 29.69 -44.69
C SER A 818 -22.43 30.11 -46.10
N SER A 819 -23.11 31.10 -46.71
CA SER A 819 -22.73 31.74 -47.98
C SER A 819 -23.60 32.98 -48.26
N PRO A 820 -23.06 34.06 -48.86
CA PRO A 820 -21.63 34.33 -49.09
C PRO A 820 -20.89 34.64 -47.78
N PRO A 821 -19.54 34.63 -47.76
CA PRO A 821 -18.76 35.12 -46.62
C PRO A 821 -19.02 36.62 -46.35
N THR A 822 -19.03 37.03 -45.08
CA THR A 822 -19.15 38.43 -44.62
C THR A 822 -17.97 39.28 -45.11
N SER A 823 -16.77 38.70 -45.11
CA SER A 823 -15.56 39.35 -45.60
C SER A 823 -14.64 38.35 -46.29
N THR A 824 -13.82 38.83 -47.23
CA THR A 824 -12.85 38.01 -47.96
C THR A 824 -11.58 38.82 -48.20
N GLN A 825 -10.45 38.30 -47.73
CA GLN A 825 -9.12 38.81 -47.98
C GLN A 825 -8.40 37.89 -48.96
N ALA A 826 -8.29 38.29 -50.22
CA ALA A 826 -7.34 37.68 -51.13
C ALA A 826 -5.91 37.98 -50.63
N LEU A 827 -5.05 36.95 -50.60
CA LEU A 827 -3.66 37.09 -50.21
C LEU A 827 -2.79 37.38 -51.45
N SER A 828 -1.60 37.94 -51.25
CA SER A 828 -0.66 38.25 -52.33
C SER A 828 0.77 38.36 -51.82
N GLY A 829 1.73 38.26 -52.73
CA GLY A 829 3.16 38.18 -52.40
C GLY A 829 3.62 36.74 -52.15
N SER A 830 4.79 36.58 -51.54
CA SER A 830 5.37 35.27 -51.26
C SER A 830 5.71 35.13 -49.78
N LEU A 831 5.32 34.01 -49.17
CA LEU A 831 5.61 33.69 -47.77
C LEU A 831 6.75 32.67 -47.69
N ALA A 832 7.88 33.05 -47.09
CA ALA A 832 9.06 32.21 -46.98
C ALA A 832 8.84 30.96 -46.08
N PRO A 833 9.69 29.92 -46.19
CA PRO A 833 9.67 28.77 -45.27
C PRO A 833 9.74 29.22 -43.81
N GLY A 834 8.86 28.71 -42.96
CA GLY A 834 8.82 29.04 -41.53
C GLY A 834 8.42 30.49 -41.21
N ALA A 835 8.02 31.29 -42.20
CA ALA A 835 7.52 32.64 -41.99
C ALA A 835 6.00 32.65 -41.75
N VAL A 836 5.52 33.76 -41.18
CA VAL A 836 4.10 34.00 -40.92
C VAL A 836 3.58 35.25 -41.64
N LEU A 837 2.29 35.28 -41.93
CA LEU A 837 1.54 36.47 -42.34
C LEU A 837 0.48 36.78 -41.29
N VAL A 838 0.48 38.00 -40.76
CA VAL A 838 -0.53 38.48 -39.80
C VAL A 838 -1.54 39.39 -40.51
N LEU A 839 -2.83 39.07 -40.38
CA LEU A 839 -3.96 39.91 -40.76
C LEU A 839 -4.59 40.47 -39.48
N ALA A 840 -4.61 41.80 -39.31
CA ALA A 840 -5.14 42.43 -38.09
C ALA A 840 -6.28 43.40 -38.39
N ASN A 841 -7.06 43.74 -37.37
CA ASN A 841 -8.06 44.79 -37.45
C ASN A 841 -7.37 46.15 -37.67
N ALA A 842 -7.91 46.99 -38.54
CA ALA A 842 -7.36 48.32 -38.81
C ALA A 842 -7.24 49.18 -37.53
N SER A 843 -8.13 48.98 -36.55
CA SER A 843 -8.14 49.68 -35.26
C SER A 843 -7.41 48.95 -34.12
N ALA A 844 -6.72 47.83 -34.39
CA ALA A 844 -5.94 47.12 -33.37
C ALA A 844 -4.77 47.98 -32.86
N THR A 845 -4.44 47.85 -31.58
CA THR A 845 -3.28 48.54 -30.99
C THR A 845 -1.96 47.95 -31.51
N ALA A 846 -0.87 48.73 -31.44
CA ALA A 846 0.42 48.37 -32.03
C ALA A 846 1.00 47.03 -31.55
N ALA A 847 0.63 46.56 -30.35
CA ALA A 847 1.05 45.26 -29.83
C ALA A 847 0.53 44.07 -30.67
N PHE A 848 -0.61 44.24 -31.36
CA PHE A 848 -1.23 43.22 -32.22
C PHE A 848 -0.96 43.47 -33.71
N LYS A 849 -0.04 44.38 -34.02
CA LYS A 849 0.44 44.68 -35.38
C LYS A 849 1.96 44.56 -35.46
N PRO A 850 2.53 43.33 -35.35
CA PRO A 850 3.95 43.11 -35.61
C PRO A 850 4.37 43.57 -37.01
N ALA A 851 5.68 43.69 -37.24
CA ALA A 851 6.20 44.16 -38.53
C ALA A 851 5.77 43.23 -39.68
N GLY A 852 5.12 43.80 -40.70
CA GLY A 852 4.58 43.04 -41.84
C GLY A 852 3.08 42.71 -41.75
N THR A 853 2.40 43.07 -40.66
CA THR A 853 0.93 42.96 -40.54
C THR A 853 0.20 43.71 -41.65
N GLN A 854 -0.88 43.11 -42.17
CA GLN A 854 -1.82 43.73 -43.09
C GLN A 854 -3.15 44.03 -42.38
N ASP A 855 -3.69 45.23 -42.59
CA ASP A 855 -5.03 45.57 -42.11
C ASP A 855 -6.08 44.86 -42.96
N SER A 856 -7.00 44.12 -42.33
CA SER A 856 -7.99 43.32 -43.06
C SER A 856 -9.37 43.27 -42.42
N GLY A 857 -10.39 43.29 -43.28
CA GLY A 857 -11.80 43.15 -42.89
C GLY A 857 -12.18 41.78 -42.34
N VAL A 858 -11.36 40.74 -42.55
CA VAL A 858 -11.59 39.42 -41.94
C VAL A 858 -11.32 39.41 -40.44
N ALA A 859 -10.54 40.37 -39.92
CA ALA A 859 -10.26 40.52 -38.49
C ALA A 859 -11.33 41.33 -37.73
N ASN A 860 -12.58 41.25 -38.18
CA ASN A 860 -13.76 41.82 -37.49
C ASN A 860 -14.57 40.77 -36.72
N PHE A 861 -14.15 39.50 -36.70
CA PHE A 861 -14.83 38.41 -36.01
C PHE A 861 -15.13 38.70 -34.53
N ASN A 862 -16.23 38.15 -34.02
CA ASN A 862 -16.45 37.87 -32.59
C ASN A 862 -16.50 36.34 -32.39
N GLY A 863 -16.45 35.86 -31.15
CA GLY A 863 -16.19 34.44 -30.85
C GLY A 863 -17.15 33.39 -31.45
N ASP A 864 -18.29 33.82 -32.00
CA ASP A 864 -19.32 33.09 -32.73
C ASP A 864 -19.17 33.11 -34.27
N ASP A 865 -18.12 33.75 -34.79
CA ASP A 865 -17.81 33.84 -36.23
C ASP A 865 -16.81 32.76 -36.69
N ALA A 866 -17.10 32.10 -37.82
CA ALA A 866 -16.21 31.12 -38.43
C ALA A 866 -15.26 31.76 -39.46
N LEU A 867 -14.04 31.23 -39.56
CA LEU A 867 -13.01 31.62 -40.52
C LEU A 867 -12.55 30.42 -41.33
N THR A 868 -12.26 30.63 -42.62
CA THR A 868 -11.59 29.64 -43.46
C THR A 868 -10.36 30.22 -44.13
N LEU A 869 -9.31 29.40 -44.25
CA LEU A 869 -8.21 29.60 -45.18
C LEU A 869 -8.48 28.71 -46.39
N GLU A 870 -8.53 29.32 -47.57
CA GLU A 870 -8.79 28.62 -48.82
C GLU A 870 -7.62 28.76 -49.80
N LYS A 871 -7.43 27.72 -50.63
CA LYS A 871 -6.54 27.68 -51.78
C LYS A 871 -7.33 27.34 -53.03
N SER A 872 -7.34 28.24 -54.00
CA SER A 872 -8.12 28.10 -55.26
C SER A 872 -9.61 27.77 -55.06
N GLY A 873 -10.22 28.24 -53.95
CA GLY A 873 -11.62 27.98 -53.61
C GLY A 873 -11.87 26.73 -52.77
N VAL A 874 -10.83 26.00 -52.35
CA VAL A 874 -10.92 24.80 -51.48
C VAL A 874 -10.43 25.16 -50.08
N VAL A 875 -11.21 24.85 -49.05
CA VAL A 875 -10.80 25.06 -47.64
C VAL A 875 -9.65 24.12 -47.28
N ILE A 876 -8.58 24.68 -46.73
CA ILE A 876 -7.40 23.95 -46.26
C ILE A 876 -7.21 24.05 -44.74
N ASP A 877 -7.71 25.13 -44.10
CA ASP A 877 -7.79 25.25 -42.65
C ASP A 877 -8.99 26.10 -42.22
N ARG A 878 -9.37 26.04 -40.94
CA ARG A 878 -10.50 26.77 -40.37
C ARG A 878 -10.34 27.10 -38.90
N ILE A 879 -11.14 28.07 -38.45
CA ILE A 879 -11.50 28.31 -37.05
C ILE A 879 -13.03 28.39 -37.01
N GLY A 880 -13.67 27.72 -36.04
CA GLY A 880 -15.13 27.62 -35.99
C GLY A 880 -15.73 26.68 -37.05
N GLN A 881 -17.05 26.75 -37.21
CA GLN A 881 -17.84 25.90 -38.09
C GLN A 881 -18.74 26.75 -39.00
N VAL A 882 -18.54 26.66 -40.31
CA VAL A 882 -19.29 27.44 -41.30
C VAL A 882 -20.74 26.96 -41.32
N GLY A 883 -21.69 27.90 -41.27
CA GLY A 883 -23.12 27.60 -41.23
C GLY A 883 -23.69 27.22 -39.85
N VAL A 884 -22.90 27.34 -38.77
CA VAL A 884 -23.34 27.08 -37.39
C VAL A 884 -23.04 28.28 -36.50
N ASP A 885 -24.07 28.72 -35.78
CA ASP A 885 -23.97 29.71 -34.71
C ASP A 885 -23.79 28.97 -33.36
N PRO A 886 -22.67 29.13 -32.64
CA PRO A 886 -22.45 28.53 -31.33
C PRO A 886 -23.10 29.33 -30.17
N GLY A 887 -23.82 30.41 -30.47
CA GLY A 887 -24.55 31.27 -29.54
C GLY A 887 -23.74 32.46 -29.02
N THR A 888 -22.49 32.22 -28.59
CA THR A 888 -21.55 33.30 -28.18
C THR A 888 -20.08 32.95 -28.41
N GLU A 889 -19.71 31.68 -28.31
CA GLU A 889 -18.33 31.21 -28.37
C GLU A 889 -18.27 29.71 -28.67
N TRP A 890 -17.28 29.25 -29.45
CA TRP A 890 -16.87 27.85 -29.36
C TRP A 890 -16.00 27.69 -28.12
N LYS A 891 -16.52 27.00 -27.11
CA LYS A 891 -15.85 26.81 -25.81
C LYS A 891 -15.62 25.33 -25.51
N SER A 892 -14.41 25.04 -25.08
CA SER A 892 -13.92 23.69 -24.75
C SER A 892 -14.04 23.42 -23.25
N SER A 893 -14.13 22.15 -22.85
CA SER A 893 -14.24 21.75 -21.44
C SER A 893 -13.03 22.12 -20.58
N ASN A 894 -11.85 22.29 -21.17
CA ASN A 894 -10.65 22.77 -20.48
C ASN A 894 -10.55 24.31 -20.34
N GLY A 895 -11.56 25.05 -20.82
CA GLY A 895 -11.62 26.51 -20.77
C GLY A 895 -11.11 27.25 -22.02
N ALA A 896 -10.51 26.55 -23.00
CA ALA A 896 -10.11 27.17 -24.26
C ALA A 896 -11.34 27.63 -25.05
N SER A 897 -11.32 28.88 -25.52
CA SER A 897 -12.45 29.53 -26.20
C SER A 897 -11.98 30.39 -27.37
N THR A 898 -12.85 30.62 -28.34
CA THR A 898 -12.68 31.71 -29.31
C THR A 898 -12.87 33.08 -28.65
N LEU A 899 -13.94 33.28 -27.87
CA LEU A 899 -14.27 34.57 -27.27
C LEU A 899 -13.28 35.00 -26.18
N ASN A 900 -12.80 36.25 -26.27
CA ASN A 900 -11.94 36.91 -25.28
C ASN A 900 -10.65 36.13 -24.96
N GLN A 901 -10.06 35.44 -25.93
CA GLN A 901 -8.84 34.67 -25.77
C GLN A 901 -7.93 34.79 -26.99
N THR A 902 -6.68 34.39 -26.82
CA THR A 902 -5.77 34.11 -27.93
C THR A 902 -5.57 32.61 -28.05
N LEU A 903 -5.84 32.05 -29.22
CA LEU A 903 -5.66 30.65 -29.55
C LEU A 903 -4.41 30.51 -30.42
N ARG A 904 -3.41 29.75 -29.98
CA ARG A 904 -2.21 29.41 -30.77
C ARG A 904 -2.25 27.94 -31.15
N ARG A 905 -1.91 27.62 -32.40
CA ARG A 905 -1.87 26.23 -32.87
C ARG A 905 -0.81 25.45 -32.07
N LYS A 906 -1.16 24.25 -31.61
CA LYS A 906 -0.22 23.38 -30.89
C LYS A 906 0.94 22.97 -31.79
N ALA A 907 2.15 22.92 -31.25
CA ALA A 907 3.36 22.56 -32.01
C ALA A 907 3.35 21.13 -32.61
N SER A 908 2.42 20.27 -32.18
CA SER A 908 2.19 18.93 -32.76
C SER A 908 1.25 18.91 -33.97
N ILE A 909 0.62 20.04 -34.32
CA ILE A 909 -0.32 20.14 -35.45
C ILE A 909 0.41 20.77 -36.63
N THR A 910 0.74 19.95 -37.63
CA THR A 910 1.57 20.34 -38.78
C THR A 910 0.78 20.65 -40.06
N SER A 911 -0.56 20.71 -39.98
CA SER A 911 -1.46 21.00 -41.11
C SER A 911 -2.77 21.65 -40.68
N GLY A 912 -3.51 22.17 -41.66
CA GLY A 912 -4.87 22.69 -41.49
C GLY A 912 -5.94 21.62 -41.29
N ASP A 913 -7.13 22.03 -40.81
CA ASP A 913 -8.38 21.27 -40.85
C ASP A 913 -9.26 21.73 -42.04
N PRO A 914 -9.36 20.94 -43.12
CA PRO A 914 -10.07 21.33 -44.34
C PRO A 914 -11.60 21.14 -44.27
N ASN A 915 -12.19 20.85 -43.10
CA ASN A 915 -13.58 20.36 -42.98
C ASN A 915 -14.56 21.41 -42.39
N PRO A 916 -14.91 22.49 -43.10
CA PRO A 916 -15.64 23.65 -42.54
C PRO A 916 -16.99 23.34 -41.89
N GLY A 917 -17.63 22.23 -42.26
CA GLY A 917 -18.95 21.82 -41.76
C GLY A 917 -18.95 20.88 -40.55
N ILE A 918 -17.80 20.46 -40.02
CA ILE A 918 -17.70 19.57 -38.84
C ILE A 918 -17.73 20.40 -37.54
N ALA A 919 -18.12 19.81 -36.41
CA ALA A 919 -18.02 20.47 -35.11
C ALA A 919 -16.61 21.05 -34.86
N PHE A 920 -16.52 22.17 -34.15
CA PHE A 920 -15.26 22.82 -33.80
C PHE A 920 -15.10 22.89 -32.28
N ASP A 921 -13.96 22.44 -31.78
CA ASP A 921 -13.56 22.48 -30.38
C ASP A 921 -12.12 23.04 -30.34
N PRO A 922 -11.92 24.26 -29.79
CA PRO A 922 -10.60 24.90 -29.72
C PRO A 922 -9.54 24.01 -29.08
N ALA A 923 -9.87 23.29 -27.99
CA ALA A 923 -8.91 22.51 -27.23
C ALA A 923 -8.31 21.33 -27.98
N VAL A 924 -8.84 20.93 -29.14
CA VAL A 924 -8.27 19.85 -29.95
C VAL A 924 -6.92 20.30 -30.53
N GLN A 925 -6.91 21.38 -31.33
CA GLN A 925 -5.75 21.82 -32.11
C GLN A 925 -5.05 23.06 -31.54
N TRP A 926 -5.63 23.73 -30.56
CA TRP A 926 -5.17 25.04 -30.07
C TRP A 926 -4.85 25.02 -28.58
N ASP A 927 -3.79 25.73 -28.21
CA ASP A 927 -3.49 26.16 -26.85
C ASP A 927 -4.11 27.55 -26.64
N SER A 928 -4.70 27.78 -25.45
CA SER A 928 -5.44 29.01 -25.14
C SER A 928 -4.66 29.91 -24.19
N PHE A 929 -4.69 31.20 -24.45
CA PHE A 929 -4.08 32.26 -23.66
C PHE A 929 -5.13 33.34 -23.30
N PRO A 930 -4.95 34.08 -22.19
CA PRO A 930 -5.87 35.13 -21.78
C PRO A 930 -6.11 36.21 -22.84
N ILE A 931 -7.21 36.95 -22.69
CA ILE A 931 -7.51 38.16 -23.48
C ILE A 931 -6.29 39.09 -23.56
N ASP A 932 -6.12 39.75 -24.71
CA ASP A 932 -5.02 40.67 -25.00
C ASP A 932 -3.59 40.06 -24.95
N THR A 933 -3.45 38.74 -25.08
CA THR A 933 -2.14 38.10 -25.25
C THR A 933 -1.61 38.31 -26.68
N SER A 934 -0.78 39.33 -26.89
CA SER A 934 -0.03 39.54 -28.16
C SER A 934 1.30 38.78 -28.23
N ALA A 935 1.76 38.21 -27.11
CA ALA A 935 3.09 37.61 -27.02
C ALA A 935 3.17 36.27 -27.78
N GLY A 936 3.79 36.31 -28.96
CA GLY A 936 4.02 35.19 -29.88
C GLY A 936 3.62 35.53 -31.33
N LEU A 937 2.61 36.39 -31.49
CA LEU A 937 2.14 36.89 -32.78
C LEU A 937 3.28 37.54 -33.58
N GLY A 938 3.43 37.13 -34.83
CA GLY A 938 4.59 37.41 -35.69
C GLY A 938 5.61 36.27 -35.74
N SER A 939 5.35 35.12 -35.12
CA SER A 939 6.24 33.95 -35.14
C SER A 939 5.54 32.65 -34.76
N HIS A 940 5.85 31.56 -35.47
CA HIS A 940 5.36 30.22 -35.13
C HIS A 940 6.49 29.17 -35.21
N SER A 941 6.33 28.06 -34.50
CA SER A 941 7.28 26.94 -34.49
C SER A 941 6.55 25.62 -34.30
N VAL A 942 6.85 24.66 -35.18
CA VAL A 942 6.41 23.26 -35.09
C VAL A 942 7.55 22.39 -34.55
N ASN A 943 7.21 21.27 -33.92
CA ASN A 943 8.18 20.30 -33.37
C ASN A 943 8.76 19.35 -34.44
#